data_AF-D2Z756-F1
#
_entry.id   AF-D2Z756-F1
#
_cell.length_a   1.000
_cell.length_b   1.000
_cell.length_c   1.000
_cell.angle_alpha   90.00
_cell.angle_beta   90.00
_cell.angle_gamma   90.00
#
_symmetry.space_group_name_H-M   'P 1'
#
loop_
_entity.id
_entity.type
_entity.pdbx_description
1 polymer ?
#
loop_
_entity_poly.entity_id
_entity_poly.type
_entity_poly.pdbx_seq_one_letter_code
_entity_poly.pdbx_strand_id
1 'polypeptide(L)'
;MRHSRYFRRRGLLLLMVTALGTVLAIYPLDIFVRLDRLLMDRYADSLAAPEMRDKIILVLAQEPSFMELGGWPWPRSVHGRLLTQLHDARTVVLDMIFPEKSVSWQDRFLAEKVEEQSNCVVAYHLTEQNGTVKPVLPYKDLVLSAKSFGIANVVPDVDGLYRFVVPLWTVGEGKQPSLPLAAALTHEGGALTISEEMERPTLMLGDRAFPMNDEGGIWLTHRPLEEIPVYEYSDVLAGRVPKDAFEDALVVVGVNAAGLGIQDTVSLYSQGAVRPIPGASFMALSIATLLDPGCIRSGPRTYETLLSFISILCCGAIGLLAPPIWSWVVVSIMVIGTTTIPFILLSLWGLWLSPGTAVVLGLSSYLISVAYRLLGLSRSAKMGALYSNLLASITFGAWKDGDIGKSPETVLDRVWPEIDKLTSIKLIKKHVSSRVVSEIMKRGEVISQDDGTSLVKLPGDSERYHMFIKPPSGWEGLVELGWTGKVSEEDLGSAVAVVLTACWFSVALQREQQRGQAIQGAIKAIVAAVDAKDQDTRGHSDRVASLSRELAIAMGLSDDFVEELYLGATLHDVGKIGIPDAILQKPDKLTEEEYGRIKEHPSIGKDIMATVALSEVAKEALLEHHEKLDGSGYPLGLKGEEISLAGRIVAVADTFDALSSRRSYKESWDLKDILELFDRGSGTLFDPQVVETLHRIGPSWYEKNHRDI
;
A
#
# COMPACT_ATOMS: atom_id res chain seq x y z
N MET A 1 34.59 41.28 -1.70
CA MET A 1 35.01 40.24 -0.72
C MET A 1 34.09 40.07 0.52
N ARG A 2 33.48 41.12 1.10
CA ARG A 2 32.55 40.94 2.26
C ARG A 2 31.24 40.22 1.92
N HIS A 3 30.69 40.37 0.71
CA HIS A 3 29.47 39.67 0.28
C HIS A 3 29.62 38.15 0.09
N SER A 4 30.79 37.66 -0.34
CA SER A 4 31.01 36.22 -0.61
C SER A 4 31.14 35.40 0.68
N ARG A 5 31.72 35.96 1.74
CA ARG A 5 31.79 35.30 3.06
C ARG A 5 30.42 35.20 3.75
N TYR A 6 29.54 36.18 3.51
CA TYR A 6 28.18 36.21 4.06
C TYR A 6 27.29 35.12 3.46
N PHE A 7 27.35 34.93 2.13
CA PHE A 7 26.62 33.87 1.42
C PHE A 7 27.14 32.45 1.75
N ARG A 8 28.47 32.28 1.85
CA ARG A 8 29.06 30.97 2.20
C ARG A 8 28.65 30.49 3.59
N ARG A 9 28.54 31.40 4.57
CA ARG A 9 28.10 31.07 5.94
C ARG A 9 26.63 30.64 5.99
N ARG A 10 25.75 31.26 5.20
CA ARG A 10 24.33 30.88 5.12
C ARG A 10 24.11 29.52 4.45
N GLY A 11 24.85 29.21 3.39
CA GLY A 11 24.73 27.90 2.73
C GLY A 11 25.34 26.75 3.52
N LEU A 12 26.42 27.00 4.30
CA LEU A 12 26.93 26.01 5.25
C LEU A 12 25.94 25.76 6.41
N LEU A 13 25.29 26.82 6.89
CA LEU A 13 24.25 26.73 7.91
C LEU A 13 23.06 25.90 7.39
N LEU A 14 22.62 26.14 6.14
CA LEU A 14 21.56 25.35 5.51
C LEU A 14 21.94 23.88 5.32
N LEU A 15 23.17 23.56 4.87
CA LEU A 15 23.65 22.18 4.77
C LEU A 15 23.74 21.47 6.14
N MET A 16 24.13 22.19 7.20
CA MET A 16 24.08 21.65 8.56
C MET A 16 22.64 21.42 9.04
N VAL A 17 21.72 22.36 8.78
CA VAL A 17 20.29 22.21 9.10
C VAL A 17 19.67 21.04 8.31
N THR A 18 20.10 20.82 7.07
CA THR A 18 19.72 19.67 6.28
C THR A 18 20.26 18.37 6.86
N ALA A 19 21.57 18.27 7.09
CA ALA A 19 22.17 17.05 7.62
C ALA A 19 21.53 16.68 8.96
N LEU A 20 21.21 17.69 9.77
CA LEU A 20 20.41 17.53 10.98
C LEU A 20 19.00 17.04 10.64
N GLY A 21 18.27 17.66 9.69
CA GLY A 21 16.93 17.21 9.26
C GLY A 21 16.87 15.76 8.75
N THR A 22 17.87 15.32 7.98
CA THR A 22 17.97 13.93 7.51
C THR A 22 18.30 12.96 8.65
N VAL A 23 19.21 13.33 9.56
CA VAL A 23 19.50 12.53 10.76
C VAL A 23 18.26 12.45 11.66
N LEU A 24 17.50 13.55 11.79
CA LEU A 24 16.23 13.62 12.50
C LEU A 24 15.11 12.85 11.81
N ALA A 25 15.19 12.58 10.51
CA ALA A 25 14.23 11.71 9.83
C ALA A 25 14.52 10.22 10.05
N ILE A 26 15.80 9.86 10.21
CA ILE A 26 16.27 8.50 10.50
C ILE A 26 16.12 8.18 11.99
N TYR A 27 16.36 9.18 12.84
CA TYR A 27 16.18 9.15 14.29
C TYR A 27 15.22 10.27 14.68
N PRO A 28 13.90 10.09 14.47
CA PRO A 28 12.91 11.09 14.88
C PRO A 28 13.12 11.40 16.35
N LEU A 29 13.50 12.66 16.63
CA LEU A 29 13.36 13.20 17.98
C LEU A 29 11.93 12.96 18.42
N ASP A 30 11.72 12.59 19.69
CA ASP A 30 10.39 12.34 20.27
C ASP A 30 9.38 13.44 19.93
N ILE A 31 9.85 14.68 19.71
CA ILE A 31 9.00 15.81 19.30
C ILE A 31 8.22 15.57 18.00
N PHE A 32 8.77 14.87 17.01
CA PHE A 32 8.04 14.58 15.76
C PHE A 32 6.99 13.50 15.95
N VAL A 33 7.32 12.45 16.71
CA VAL A 33 6.34 11.42 17.09
C VAL A 33 5.21 12.05 17.89
N ARG A 34 5.52 12.96 18.83
CA ARG A 34 4.53 13.73 19.59
C ARG A 34 3.61 14.58 18.72
N LEU A 35 4.16 15.23 17.68
CA LEU A 35 3.34 15.99 16.72
C LEU A 35 2.41 15.08 15.92
N ASP A 36 2.89 13.91 15.50
CA ASP A 36 2.05 12.91 14.82
C ASP A 36 0.94 12.39 15.73
N ARG A 37 1.22 12.15 17.02
CA ARG A 37 0.19 11.79 18.02
C ARG A 37 -0.84 12.89 18.22
N LEU A 38 -0.40 14.15 18.30
CA LEU A 38 -1.30 15.29 18.43
C LEU A 38 -2.21 15.44 17.20
N LEU A 39 -1.70 15.17 15.99
CA LEU A 39 -2.53 15.13 14.78
C LEU A 39 -3.52 13.96 14.81
N MET A 40 -3.05 12.76 15.18
CA MET A 40 -3.90 11.57 15.31
C MET A 40 -5.05 11.83 16.27
N ASP A 41 -4.76 12.34 17.46
CA ASP A 41 -5.72 12.69 18.51
C ASP A 41 -6.80 13.65 17.99
N ARG A 42 -6.38 14.72 17.31
CA ARG A 42 -7.30 15.71 16.72
C ARG A 42 -8.19 15.13 15.63
N TYR A 43 -7.66 14.21 14.85
CA TYR A 43 -8.42 13.58 13.77
C TYR A 43 -9.36 12.51 14.33
N ALA A 44 -8.90 11.72 15.30
CA ALA A 44 -9.69 10.70 15.97
C ALA A 44 -10.91 11.29 16.69
N ASP A 45 -10.76 12.45 17.35
CA ASP A 45 -11.87 13.23 17.94
C ASP A 45 -12.97 13.59 16.92
N SER A 46 -12.61 13.73 15.64
CA SER A 46 -13.55 14.13 14.59
C SER A 46 -14.29 12.95 13.96
N LEU A 47 -13.91 11.72 14.30
CA LEU A 47 -14.56 10.52 13.82
C LEU A 47 -15.81 10.23 14.65
N ALA A 48 -16.87 9.76 13.99
CA ALA A 48 -17.99 9.18 14.70
C ALA A 48 -17.54 7.87 15.35
N ALA A 49 -17.84 7.68 16.64
CA ALA A 49 -17.59 6.41 17.29
C ALA A 49 -18.49 5.32 16.65
N PRO A 50 -17.95 4.15 16.28
CA PRO A 50 -18.77 3.04 15.80
C PRO A 50 -19.80 2.60 16.85
N GLU A 51 -20.92 2.00 16.44
CA GLU A 51 -21.91 1.48 17.39
C GLU A 51 -21.33 0.33 18.23
N MET A 52 -21.56 0.34 19.55
CA MET A 52 -21.17 -0.79 20.41
C MET A 52 -22.01 -2.01 20.06
N ARG A 53 -21.35 -3.06 19.57
CA ARG A 53 -22.00 -4.36 19.31
C ARG A 53 -22.45 -5.04 20.60
N ASP A 54 -21.59 -5.02 21.61
CA ASP A 54 -21.80 -5.72 22.88
C ASP A 54 -22.12 -4.71 23.99
N LYS A 55 -23.02 -5.12 24.90
CA LYS A 55 -23.43 -4.33 26.06
C LYS A 55 -22.32 -4.35 27.11
N ILE A 56 -21.46 -3.34 27.10
CA ILE A 56 -20.38 -3.17 28.09
C ILE A 56 -20.85 -2.25 29.22
N ILE A 57 -20.64 -2.66 30.47
CA ILE A 57 -21.05 -1.90 31.67
C ILE A 57 -19.87 -1.78 32.62
N LEU A 58 -19.71 -0.60 33.21
CA LEU A 58 -18.73 -0.33 34.26
C LEU A 58 -19.39 -0.37 35.64
N VAL A 59 -18.74 -1.06 36.58
CA VAL A 59 -19.08 -1.00 38.01
C VAL A 59 -17.86 -0.46 38.75
N LEU A 60 -17.93 0.80 39.16
CA LEU A 60 -16.78 1.51 39.73
C LEU A 60 -16.98 1.80 41.21
N ALA A 61 -15.97 1.46 42.00
CA ALA A 61 -15.88 1.91 43.40
C ALA A 61 -15.35 3.36 43.42
N GLN A 62 -16.26 4.33 43.58
CA GLN A 62 -15.93 5.74 43.64
C GLN A 62 -16.15 6.29 45.06
N GLU A 63 -16.01 7.60 45.25
CA GLU A 63 -16.18 8.27 46.55
C GLU A 63 -17.44 7.84 47.32
N PRO A 64 -18.64 7.70 46.71
CA PRO A 64 -19.83 7.22 47.41
C PRO A 64 -19.64 5.81 48.01
N SER A 65 -19.02 4.89 47.26
CA SER A 65 -18.74 3.55 47.77
C SER A 65 -17.78 3.58 48.96
N PHE A 66 -16.76 4.44 48.97
CA PHE A 66 -15.86 4.57 50.12
C PHE A 66 -16.54 5.20 51.34
N MET A 67 -17.46 6.14 51.13
CA MET A 67 -18.25 6.73 52.21
C MET A 67 -19.19 5.71 52.85
N GLU A 68 -19.76 4.79 52.07
CA GLU A 68 -20.70 3.78 52.55
C GLU A 68 -20.00 2.53 53.13
N LEU A 69 -18.94 2.05 52.48
CA LEU A 69 -18.27 0.79 52.82
C LEU A 69 -17.02 0.98 53.70
N GLY A 70 -16.53 2.21 53.84
CA GLY A 70 -15.36 2.55 54.63
C GLY A 70 -14.03 2.37 53.89
N GLY A 71 -12.95 2.22 54.66
CA GLY A 71 -11.57 2.23 54.15
C GLY A 71 -11.19 1.04 53.26
N TRP A 72 -10.38 1.32 52.25
CA TRP A 72 -9.80 0.34 51.31
C TRP A 72 -8.54 -0.33 51.87
N PRO A 73 -8.22 -1.59 51.51
CA PRO A 73 -9.03 -2.55 50.75
C PRO A 73 -10.17 -3.15 51.57
N TRP A 74 -11.30 -3.43 50.91
CA TRP A 74 -12.45 -4.08 51.56
C TRP A 74 -12.25 -5.60 51.72
N PRO A 75 -12.95 -6.24 52.67
CA PRO A 75 -12.92 -7.69 52.82
C PRO A 75 -13.36 -8.43 51.55
N ARG A 76 -12.73 -9.57 51.22
CA ARG A 76 -13.07 -10.39 50.02
C ARG A 76 -14.54 -10.84 49.99
N SER A 77 -15.18 -10.94 51.15
CA SER A 77 -16.62 -11.20 51.24
C SER A 77 -17.50 -10.10 50.63
N VAL A 78 -17.03 -8.85 50.59
CA VAL A 78 -17.71 -7.73 49.91
C VAL A 78 -17.72 -7.97 48.41
N HIS A 79 -16.60 -8.38 47.83
CA HIS A 79 -16.46 -8.68 46.40
C HIS A 79 -17.26 -9.93 45.99
N GLY A 80 -17.27 -10.97 46.81
CA GLY A 80 -18.12 -12.16 46.55
C GLY A 80 -19.62 -11.83 46.56
N ARG A 81 -20.07 -10.93 47.46
CA ARG A 81 -21.46 -10.45 47.46
C ARG A 81 -21.78 -9.60 46.24
N LEU A 82 -20.83 -8.78 45.76
CA LEU A 82 -21.01 -8.04 44.51
C LEU A 82 -21.21 -9.01 43.35
N LEU A 83 -20.36 -10.03 43.21
CA LEU A 83 -20.48 -11.03 42.14
C LEU A 83 -21.84 -11.74 42.16
N THR A 84 -22.42 -11.95 43.33
CA THR A 84 -23.78 -12.52 43.46
C THR A 84 -24.85 -11.63 42.78
N GLN A 85 -24.65 -10.31 42.75
CA GLN A 85 -25.55 -9.38 42.06
C GLN A 85 -25.30 -9.34 40.54
N LEU A 86 -24.14 -9.81 40.07
CA LEU A 86 -23.74 -9.80 38.67
C LEU A 86 -23.94 -11.16 37.98
N HIS A 87 -24.68 -12.09 38.59
CA HIS A 87 -24.86 -13.46 38.08
C HIS A 87 -25.48 -13.55 36.67
N ASP A 88 -26.30 -12.57 36.27
CA ASP A 88 -26.93 -12.53 34.95
C ASP A 88 -25.99 -11.95 33.86
N ALA A 89 -24.81 -11.44 34.25
CA ALA A 89 -23.82 -10.95 33.30
C ALA A 89 -23.19 -12.11 32.54
N ARG A 90 -23.06 -11.95 31.21
CA ARG A 90 -22.42 -12.95 30.34
C ARG A 90 -20.93 -13.06 30.62
N THR A 91 -20.28 -11.96 30.99
CA THR A 91 -18.84 -11.95 31.33
C THR A 91 -18.60 -10.91 32.40
N VAL A 92 -17.81 -11.26 33.42
CA VAL A 92 -17.39 -10.32 34.47
C VAL A 92 -15.88 -10.22 34.46
N VAL A 93 -15.37 -9.00 34.40
CA VAL A 93 -13.94 -8.69 34.42
C VAL A 93 -13.65 -7.97 35.74
N LEU A 94 -12.81 -8.57 36.57
CA LEU A 94 -12.37 -7.98 37.82
C LEU A 94 -11.01 -7.30 37.62
N ASP A 95 -11.02 -5.99 37.43
CA ASP A 95 -9.84 -5.13 37.41
C ASP A 95 -9.43 -4.74 38.84
N MET A 96 -9.15 -5.78 39.63
CA MET A 96 -8.77 -5.68 41.04
C MET A 96 -7.77 -6.78 41.36
N ILE A 97 -6.74 -6.44 42.12
CA ILE A 97 -5.83 -7.41 42.71
C ILE A 97 -6.13 -7.59 44.20
N PHE A 98 -5.98 -8.83 44.66
CA PHE A 98 -6.16 -9.21 46.07
C PHE A 98 -4.84 -9.71 46.68
N PRO A 99 -3.78 -8.88 46.76
CA PRO A 99 -2.47 -9.30 47.25
C PRO A 99 -2.40 -9.43 48.78
N GLU A 100 -3.33 -8.82 49.51
CA GLU A 100 -3.35 -8.81 50.98
C GLU A 100 -3.57 -10.19 51.59
N LYS A 101 -3.24 -10.35 52.87
CA LYS A 101 -3.64 -11.54 53.62
C LYS A 101 -5.10 -11.39 54.05
N SER A 102 -5.92 -12.40 53.79
CA SER A 102 -7.31 -12.47 54.27
C SER A 102 -7.55 -13.78 55.01
N VAL A 103 -8.69 -13.86 55.71
CA VAL A 103 -9.10 -15.04 56.45
C VAL A 103 -9.67 -16.10 55.50
N SER A 104 -9.36 -17.36 55.76
CA SER A 104 -9.57 -18.47 54.82
C SER A 104 -11.00 -18.62 54.30
N TRP A 105 -12.03 -18.29 55.10
CA TRP A 105 -13.42 -18.40 54.65
C TRP A 105 -13.78 -17.35 53.60
N GLN A 106 -13.20 -16.15 53.66
CA GLN A 106 -13.48 -15.08 52.68
C GLN A 106 -12.81 -15.38 51.34
N ASP A 107 -11.61 -15.96 51.38
CA ASP A 107 -10.88 -16.40 50.18
C ASP A 107 -11.67 -17.46 49.42
N ARG A 108 -12.18 -18.45 50.16
CA ARG A 108 -13.06 -19.50 49.62
C ARG A 108 -14.36 -18.93 49.09
N PHE A 109 -15.02 -18.03 49.83
CA PHE A 109 -16.29 -17.46 49.40
C PHE A 109 -16.15 -16.65 48.11
N LEU A 110 -15.11 -15.83 47.97
CA LEU A 110 -14.88 -15.10 46.71
C LEU A 110 -14.51 -16.06 45.58
N ALA A 111 -13.66 -17.06 45.84
CA ALA A 111 -13.30 -18.08 44.85
C ALA A 111 -14.53 -18.86 44.35
N GLU A 112 -15.40 -19.31 45.26
CA GLU A 112 -16.68 -19.97 44.95
C GLU A 112 -17.57 -19.07 44.07
N LYS A 113 -17.69 -17.78 44.39
CA LYS A 113 -18.49 -16.85 43.57
C LYS A 113 -17.88 -16.55 42.21
N VAL A 114 -16.56 -16.59 42.08
CA VAL A 114 -15.88 -16.52 40.78
C VAL A 114 -16.08 -17.80 39.97
N GLU A 115 -16.07 -18.97 40.61
CA GLU A 115 -16.32 -20.27 39.96
C GLU A 115 -17.78 -20.41 39.48
N GLU A 116 -18.75 -19.96 40.30
CA GLU A 116 -20.16 -19.87 39.91
C GLU A 116 -20.35 -18.96 38.69
N GLN A 117 -19.54 -17.90 38.58
CA GLN A 117 -19.54 -17.02 37.42
C GLN A 117 -18.67 -17.60 36.29
N SER A 118 -19.28 -18.48 35.52
CA SER A 118 -18.63 -19.29 34.46
C SER A 118 -17.66 -18.55 33.52
N ASN A 119 -17.88 -17.26 33.28
CA ASN A 119 -17.05 -16.37 32.45
C ASN A 119 -16.48 -15.20 33.26
N CYS A 120 -15.83 -15.49 34.40
CA CYS A 120 -15.13 -14.49 35.18
C CYS A 120 -13.64 -14.41 34.79
N VAL A 121 -13.17 -13.21 34.45
CA VAL A 121 -11.78 -12.89 34.12
C VAL A 121 -11.17 -12.06 35.22
N VAL A 122 -9.99 -12.43 35.70
CA VAL A 122 -9.35 -11.78 36.85
C VAL A 122 -8.02 -11.13 36.45
N ALA A 123 -7.83 -9.90 36.89
CA ALA A 123 -6.60 -9.14 36.70
C ALA A 123 -5.42 -9.66 37.53
N TYR A 124 -4.23 -9.51 36.97
CA TYR A 124 -2.98 -9.53 37.72
C TYR A 124 -2.03 -8.49 37.16
N HIS A 125 -1.01 -8.12 37.94
CA HIS A 125 -0.03 -7.13 37.52
C HIS A 125 1.37 -7.71 37.33
N LEU A 126 2.15 -7.07 36.48
CA LEU A 126 3.58 -7.21 36.39
C LEU A 126 4.24 -6.11 37.23
N THR A 127 5.24 -6.50 37.99
CA THR A 127 6.10 -5.58 38.75
C THR A 127 7.53 -5.79 38.32
N GLU A 128 8.29 -4.68 38.22
CA GLU A 128 9.72 -4.76 37.96
C GLU A 128 10.48 -4.68 39.29
N GLN A 129 11.27 -5.72 39.59
CA GLN A 129 12.16 -5.73 40.74
C GLN A 129 13.56 -6.12 40.29
N ASN A 130 14.53 -5.21 40.48
CA ASN A 130 15.94 -5.41 40.10
C ASN A 130 16.14 -5.80 38.62
N GLY A 131 15.41 -5.16 37.70
CA GLY A 131 15.47 -5.45 36.27
C GLY A 131 14.81 -6.77 35.85
N THR A 132 14.13 -7.46 36.76
CA THR A 132 13.35 -8.67 36.47
C THR A 132 11.86 -8.38 36.59
N VAL A 133 11.11 -8.65 35.51
CA VAL A 133 9.65 -8.55 35.49
C VAL A 133 9.06 -9.79 36.18
N LYS A 134 8.24 -9.58 37.22
CA LYS A 134 7.57 -10.64 37.98
C LYS A 134 6.06 -10.41 38.05
N PRO A 135 5.24 -11.47 37.84
CA PRO A 135 3.80 -11.38 38.02
C PRO A 135 3.44 -11.38 39.52
N VAL A 136 2.54 -10.46 39.90
CA VAL A 136 1.83 -10.42 41.18
C VAL A 136 0.48 -11.08 40.95
N LEU A 137 0.45 -12.40 41.10
CA LEU A 137 -0.75 -13.20 40.91
C LEU A 137 -1.72 -13.07 42.10
N PRO A 138 -3.02 -13.30 41.87
CA PRO A 138 -3.98 -13.47 42.96
C PRO A 138 -3.65 -14.71 43.82
N TYR A 139 -4.35 -14.83 44.96
CA TYR A 139 -4.23 -16.00 45.81
C TYR A 139 -4.70 -17.28 45.09
N LYS A 140 -4.11 -18.41 45.49
CA LYS A 140 -4.20 -19.69 44.76
C LYS A 140 -5.63 -20.13 44.43
N ASP A 141 -6.54 -20.05 45.38
CA ASP A 141 -7.92 -20.53 45.18
C ASP A 141 -8.66 -19.69 44.12
N LEU A 142 -8.40 -18.37 44.06
CA LEU A 142 -8.94 -17.51 43.01
C LEU A 142 -8.35 -17.87 41.64
N VAL A 143 -7.05 -18.19 41.61
CA VAL A 143 -6.36 -18.62 40.38
C VAL A 143 -7.00 -19.87 39.77
N LEU A 144 -7.44 -20.80 40.62
CA LEU A 144 -8.08 -22.04 40.19
C LEU A 144 -9.55 -21.87 39.80
N SER A 145 -10.19 -20.80 40.27
CA SER A 145 -11.63 -20.58 40.10
C SER A 145 -11.99 -19.73 38.89
N ALA A 146 -11.13 -18.77 38.51
CA ALA A 146 -11.42 -17.90 37.38
C ALA A 146 -11.28 -18.63 36.03
N LYS A 147 -12.10 -18.21 35.06
CA LYS A 147 -12.08 -18.77 33.70
C LYS A 147 -10.77 -18.45 32.99
N SER A 148 -10.28 -17.23 33.16
CA SER A 148 -9.03 -16.76 32.56
C SER A 148 -8.41 -15.62 33.38
N PHE A 149 -7.15 -15.32 33.10
CA PHE A 149 -6.39 -14.24 33.73
C PHE A 149 -5.78 -13.35 32.65
N GLY A 150 -5.62 -12.07 32.95
CA GLY A 150 -4.90 -11.17 32.08
C GLY A 150 -4.19 -10.05 32.83
N ILE A 151 -3.15 -9.52 32.17
CA ILE A 151 -2.29 -8.48 32.71
C ILE A 151 -3.00 -7.12 32.62
N ALA A 152 -3.23 -6.49 33.77
CA ALA A 152 -3.86 -5.17 33.88
C ALA A 152 -2.84 -4.01 33.75
N ASN A 153 -1.57 -4.29 33.45
CA ASN A 153 -0.60 -3.23 33.19
C ASN A 153 -0.96 -2.47 31.90
N VAL A 154 -0.64 -1.19 31.92
CA VAL A 154 -0.79 -0.26 30.81
C VAL A 154 0.56 0.36 30.48
N VAL A 155 0.76 0.75 29.22
CA VAL A 155 1.99 1.40 28.76
C VAL A 155 1.62 2.77 28.21
N PRO A 156 2.23 3.86 28.71
CA PRO A 156 2.04 5.16 28.11
C PRO A 156 2.82 5.28 26.79
N ASP A 157 2.26 6.05 25.86
CA ASP A 157 2.91 6.49 24.62
C ASP A 157 4.02 7.53 24.93
N VAL A 158 4.73 8.00 23.90
CA VAL A 158 5.93 8.86 24.01
C VAL A 158 5.72 10.20 24.74
N ASP A 159 4.47 10.64 24.92
CA ASP A 159 4.08 11.85 25.65
C ASP A 159 3.45 11.58 27.03
N GLY A 160 3.38 10.32 27.46
CA GLY A 160 2.76 9.94 28.73
C GLY A 160 1.26 9.63 28.65
N LEU A 161 0.64 9.77 27.47
CA LEU A 161 -0.78 9.47 27.25
C LEU A 161 -0.97 8.01 26.84
N TYR A 162 -2.09 7.43 27.20
CA TYR A 162 -2.36 6.02 26.94
C TYR A 162 -3.29 5.88 25.74
N ARG A 163 -2.77 5.47 24.57
CA ARG A 163 -3.53 5.47 23.30
C ARG A 163 -3.75 4.10 22.68
N PHE A 164 -3.11 3.07 23.21
CA PHE A 164 -3.17 1.73 22.66
C PHE A 164 -3.22 0.69 23.76
N VAL A 165 -3.82 -0.46 23.44
CA VAL A 165 -3.75 -1.66 24.27
C VAL A 165 -2.60 -2.53 23.78
N VAL A 166 -1.77 -3.02 24.69
CA VAL A 166 -0.81 -4.09 24.39
C VAL A 166 -1.55 -5.42 24.57
N PRO A 167 -1.90 -6.15 23.50
CA PRO A 167 -2.69 -7.37 23.62
C PRO A 167 -1.90 -8.51 24.27
N LEU A 168 -0.59 -8.59 24.01
CA LEU A 168 0.28 -9.67 24.46
C LEU A 168 1.57 -9.13 25.08
N TRP A 169 1.75 -9.43 26.37
CA TRP A 169 2.93 -9.06 27.14
C TRP A 169 3.96 -10.18 27.10
N THR A 170 5.24 -9.82 26.99
CA THR A 170 6.34 -10.79 27.11
C THR A 170 6.70 -10.96 28.60
N VAL A 171 6.55 -12.17 29.13
CA VAL A 171 6.87 -12.51 30.53
C VAL A 171 7.75 -13.77 30.53
N GLY A 172 9.03 -13.61 30.86
CA GLY A 172 10.02 -14.68 30.70
C GLY A 172 10.19 -15.02 29.21
N GLU A 173 10.10 -16.31 28.86
CA GLU A 173 10.15 -16.79 27.47
C GLU A 173 8.78 -16.84 26.77
N GLY A 174 7.68 -16.57 27.50
CA GLY A 174 6.31 -16.70 27.00
C GLY A 174 5.60 -15.37 26.73
N LYS A 175 4.58 -15.42 25.88
CA LYS A 175 3.58 -14.35 25.70
C LYS A 175 2.38 -14.62 26.60
N GLN A 176 1.90 -13.60 27.30
CA GLN A 176 0.72 -13.65 28.18
C GLN A 176 -0.30 -12.59 27.74
N PRO A 177 -1.61 -12.88 27.78
CA PRO A 177 -2.63 -11.92 27.37
C PRO A 177 -2.73 -10.76 28.38
N SER A 178 -3.02 -9.57 27.87
CA SER A 178 -3.53 -8.48 28.71
C SER A 178 -4.94 -8.77 29.20
N LEU A 179 -5.37 -8.07 30.26
CA LEU A 179 -6.72 -8.19 30.80
C LEU A 179 -7.79 -7.93 29.72
N PRO A 180 -7.66 -6.92 28.86
CA PRO A 180 -8.60 -6.72 27.76
C PRO A 180 -8.66 -7.88 26.77
N LEU A 181 -7.51 -8.45 26.39
CA LEU A 181 -7.49 -9.58 25.47
C LEU A 181 -8.09 -10.85 26.09
N ALA A 182 -7.77 -11.13 27.34
CA ALA A 182 -8.33 -12.26 28.07
C ALA A 182 -9.86 -12.13 28.21
N ALA A 183 -10.35 -10.92 28.49
CA ALA A 183 -11.78 -10.61 28.54
C ALA A 183 -12.47 -10.82 27.18
N ALA A 184 -11.92 -10.27 26.10
CA ALA A 184 -12.48 -10.43 24.75
C ALA A 184 -12.55 -11.91 24.32
N LEU A 185 -11.46 -12.66 24.53
CA LEU A 185 -11.41 -14.11 24.26
C LEU A 185 -12.45 -14.89 25.06
N THR A 186 -12.61 -14.56 26.34
CA THR A 186 -13.57 -15.22 27.23
C THR A 186 -15.01 -14.90 26.83
N HIS A 187 -15.27 -13.66 26.40
CA HIS A 187 -16.60 -13.21 26.03
C HIS A 187 -17.10 -13.86 24.74
N GLU A 188 -16.24 -13.99 23.73
CA GLU A 188 -16.64 -14.50 22.41
C GLU A 188 -16.39 -16.00 22.21
N GLY A 189 -15.48 -16.62 22.95
CA GLY A 189 -15.11 -18.03 22.79
C GLY A 189 -14.28 -18.34 21.53
N GLY A 190 -13.60 -17.34 20.97
CA GLY A 190 -12.80 -17.46 19.74
C GLY A 190 -11.38 -18.01 19.96
N ALA A 191 -10.76 -18.48 18.88
CA ALA A 191 -9.35 -18.85 18.85
C ALA A 191 -8.46 -17.63 18.59
N LEU A 192 -7.34 -17.54 19.31
CA LEU A 192 -6.32 -16.53 19.11
C LEU A 192 -5.29 -17.03 18.10
N THR A 193 -5.08 -16.30 17.01
CA THR A 193 -3.93 -16.53 16.12
C THR A 193 -3.18 -15.22 15.88
N ILE A 194 -1.89 -15.31 15.59
CA ILE A 194 -1.08 -14.15 15.20
C ILE A 194 -0.59 -14.45 13.80
N SER A 195 -0.94 -13.60 12.85
CA SER A 195 -0.41 -13.67 11.50
C SER A 195 0.83 -12.77 11.40
N GLU A 196 1.95 -13.37 11.01
CA GLU A 196 3.19 -12.69 10.63
C GLU A 196 3.34 -12.52 9.11
N GLU A 197 2.35 -12.95 8.32
CA GLU A 197 2.40 -12.89 6.86
C GLU A 197 2.27 -11.46 6.32
N MET A 198 1.74 -10.55 7.14
CA MET A 198 1.55 -9.14 6.82
C MET A 198 2.78 -8.29 7.22
N GLU A 199 2.97 -7.13 6.59
CA GLU A 199 4.11 -6.21 6.89
C GLU A 199 4.22 -5.78 8.36
N ARG A 200 3.11 -5.83 9.11
CA ARG A 200 3.06 -5.64 10.56
C ARG A 200 2.40 -6.88 11.19
N PRO A 201 2.92 -7.39 12.32
CA PRO A 201 2.29 -8.52 12.98
C PRO A 201 0.85 -8.17 13.36
N THR A 202 -0.06 -9.06 13.02
CA THR A 202 -1.50 -8.83 13.08
C THR A 202 -2.13 -9.84 14.02
N LEU A 203 -2.85 -9.34 15.02
CA LEU A 203 -3.61 -10.17 15.95
C LEU A 203 -4.92 -10.57 15.29
N MET A 204 -5.20 -11.86 15.24
CA MET A 204 -6.44 -12.42 14.70
C MET A 204 -7.30 -12.93 15.86
N LEU A 205 -8.50 -12.37 16.00
CA LEU A 205 -9.50 -12.79 16.99
C LEU A 205 -10.77 -13.24 16.26
N GLY A 206 -10.87 -14.55 16.02
CA GLY A 206 -11.80 -15.10 15.03
C GLY A 206 -11.40 -14.64 13.63
N ASP A 207 -12.35 -14.12 12.86
CA ASP A 207 -12.12 -13.64 11.48
C ASP A 207 -11.66 -12.17 11.41
N ARG A 208 -11.48 -11.50 12.57
CA ARG A 208 -11.08 -10.08 12.62
C ARG A 208 -9.59 -9.92 12.79
N ALA A 209 -9.03 -9.00 12.02
CA ALA A 209 -7.62 -8.65 12.00
C ALA A 209 -7.37 -7.30 12.70
N PHE A 210 -6.45 -7.30 13.66
CA PHE A 210 -5.99 -6.10 14.37
C PHE A 210 -4.49 -5.89 14.11
N PRO A 211 -4.12 -5.06 13.12
CA PRO A 211 -2.72 -4.77 12.81
C PRO A 211 -2.08 -4.00 13.97
N MET A 212 -0.99 -4.54 14.53
CA MET A 212 -0.30 -3.89 15.64
C MET A 212 0.61 -2.76 15.13
N ASN A 213 0.77 -1.72 15.95
CA ASN A 213 1.75 -0.67 15.73
C ASN A 213 3.18 -1.20 15.96
N ASP A 214 4.20 -0.37 15.74
CA ASP A 214 5.61 -0.77 15.88
C ASP A 214 6.02 -1.13 17.32
N GLU A 215 5.20 -0.75 18.31
CA GLU A 215 5.37 -1.07 19.74
C GLU A 215 4.59 -2.33 20.14
N GLY A 216 3.92 -2.99 19.18
CA GLY A 216 3.10 -4.18 19.43
C GLY A 216 1.75 -3.88 20.07
N GLY A 217 1.28 -2.62 20.02
CA GLY A 217 -0.02 -2.18 20.53
C GLY A 217 -1.09 -2.03 19.45
N ILE A 218 -2.35 -2.07 19.85
CA ILE A 218 -3.53 -1.81 19.02
C ILE A 218 -4.13 -0.47 19.46
N TRP A 219 -4.32 0.46 18.52
CA TRP A 219 -4.86 1.79 18.83
C TRP A 219 -6.29 1.69 19.37
N LEU A 220 -6.56 2.47 20.41
CA LEU A 220 -7.89 2.55 20.98
C LEU A 220 -8.87 3.22 20.02
N THR A 221 -10.08 2.69 19.99
CA THR A 221 -11.18 3.35 19.29
C THR A 221 -11.55 4.62 20.05
N HIS A 222 -11.62 5.75 19.35
CA HIS A 222 -12.01 7.01 19.99
C HIS A 222 -13.52 7.00 20.26
N ARG A 223 -13.90 6.86 21.53
CA ARG A 223 -15.30 6.81 21.99
C ARG A 223 -15.51 7.74 23.19
N PRO A 224 -16.63 8.49 23.25
CA PRO A 224 -17.06 9.15 24.47
C PRO A 224 -17.26 8.13 25.60
N LEU A 225 -16.57 8.32 26.73
CA LEU A 225 -16.70 7.40 27.86
C LEU A 225 -18.12 7.41 28.48
N GLU A 226 -18.87 8.48 28.25
CA GLU A 226 -20.26 8.65 28.69
C GLU A 226 -21.22 7.67 28.00
N GLU A 227 -20.81 7.03 26.89
CA GLU A 227 -21.59 5.98 26.24
C GLU A 227 -21.57 4.66 27.00
N ILE A 228 -20.56 4.41 27.84
CA ILE A 228 -20.45 3.20 28.64
C ILE A 228 -21.21 3.45 29.96
N PRO A 229 -22.32 2.75 30.25
CA PRO A 229 -23.06 2.92 31.49
C PRO A 229 -22.17 2.60 32.69
N VAL A 230 -22.14 3.53 33.65
CA VAL A 230 -21.40 3.37 34.91
C VAL A 230 -22.39 3.24 36.06
N TYR A 231 -22.25 2.18 36.84
CA TYR A 231 -22.93 2.01 38.12
C TYR A 231 -21.94 2.10 39.28
N GLU A 232 -22.37 2.75 40.36
CA GLU A 232 -21.59 2.82 41.59
C GLU A 232 -21.51 1.44 42.24
N TYR A 233 -20.32 1.04 42.68
CA TYR A 233 -20.09 -0.28 43.28
C TYR A 233 -21.01 -0.56 44.47
N SER A 234 -21.20 0.41 45.37
CA SER A 234 -22.05 0.22 46.55
C SER A 234 -23.54 0.10 46.20
N ASP A 235 -24.00 0.76 45.13
CA ASP A 235 -25.38 0.63 44.63
C ASP A 235 -25.65 -0.76 44.08
N VAL A 236 -24.71 -1.29 43.29
CA VAL A 236 -24.80 -2.68 42.80
C VAL A 236 -24.78 -3.65 43.98
N LEU A 237 -23.85 -3.49 44.90
CA LEU A 237 -23.73 -4.35 46.09
C LEU A 237 -24.99 -4.35 46.95
N ALA A 238 -25.66 -3.20 47.08
CA ALA A 238 -26.89 -3.05 47.85
C ALA A 238 -28.15 -3.47 47.09
N GLY A 239 -28.04 -3.85 45.81
CA GLY A 239 -29.18 -4.21 44.96
C GLY A 239 -30.07 -3.02 44.59
N ARG A 240 -29.49 -1.80 44.53
CA ARG A 240 -30.20 -0.57 44.14
C ARG A 240 -30.26 -0.36 42.62
N VAL A 241 -29.53 -1.17 41.86
CA VAL A 241 -29.52 -1.19 40.39
C VAL A 241 -30.56 -2.19 39.86
N PRO A 242 -31.26 -1.91 38.74
CA PRO A 242 -32.20 -2.85 38.12
C PRO A 242 -31.57 -4.22 37.84
N LYS A 243 -32.32 -5.31 38.07
CA LYS A 243 -31.78 -6.69 37.95
C LYS A 243 -31.40 -7.06 36.51
N ASP A 244 -32.18 -6.58 35.56
CA ASP A 244 -31.98 -6.74 34.11
C ASP A 244 -30.86 -5.84 33.55
N ALA A 245 -30.30 -4.94 34.36
CA ALA A 245 -29.22 -4.05 33.93
C ALA A 245 -28.01 -4.85 33.41
N PHE A 246 -27.71 -6.00 34.01
CA PHE A 246 -26.52 -6.80 33.70
C PHE A 246 -26.79 -7.97 32.74
N GLU A 247 -28.04 -8.21 32.36
CA GLU A 247 -28.39 -9.34 31.47
C GLU A 247 -27.61 -9.26 30.14
N ASP A 248 -26.93 -10.37 29.81
CA ASP A 248 -26.06 -10.56 28.64
C ASP A 248 -24.92 -9.53 28.50
N ALA A 249 -24.61 -8.80 29.58
CA ALA A 249 -23.59 -7.76 29.55
C ALA A 249 -22.17 -8.31 29.78
N LEU A 250 -21.18 -7.59 29.26
CA LEU A 250 -19.80 -7.63 29.73
C LEU A 250 -19.62 -6.56 30.80
N VAL A 251 -19.38 -6.97 32.04
CA VAL A 251 -19.26 -6.07 33.19
C VAL A 251 -17.81 -5.94 33.61
N VAL A 252 -17.27 -4.73 33.60
CA VAL A 252 -15.92 -4.42 34.12
C VAL A 252 -16.04 -3.79 35.49
N VAL A 253 -15.46 -4.44 36.49
CA VAL A 253 -15.46 -4.01 37.89
C VAL A 253 -14.09 -3.45 38.26
N GLY A 254 -14.03 -2.25 38.82
CA GLY A 254 -12.76 -1.64 39.23
C GLY A 254 -12.91 -0.53 40.25
N VAL A 255 -11.80 0.19 40.49
CA VAL A 255 -11.70 1.22 41.54
C VAL A 255 -11.36 2.59 40.94
N ASN A 256 -11.94 3.65 41.51
CA ASN A 256 -11.64 5.04 41.16
C ASN A 256 -11.68 5.94 42.41
N ALA A 257 -10.56 6.07 43.13
CA ALA A 257 -10.46 7.01 44.25
C ALA A 257 -9.15 7.79 44.25
N ALA A 258 -9.25 9.06 43.84
CA ALA A 258 -8.16 10.03 43.85
C ALA A 258 -7.55 10.27 45.25
N GLY A 259 -8.31 10.02 46.33
CA GLY A 259 -7.86 10.25 47.72
C GLY A 259 -7.01 9.14 48.34
N LEU A 260 -6.87 7.97 47.70
CA LEU A 260 -6.13 6.82 48.26
C LEU A 260 -4.67 6.75 47.80
N GLY A 261 -4.21 7.68 46.94
CA GLY A 261 -2.90 7.57 46.29
C GLY A 261 -2.77 6.33 45.39
N ILE A 262 -3.89 5.67 45.08
CA ILE A 262 -3.96 4.51 44.19
C ILE A 262 -3.71 5.02 42.78
N GLN A 263 -2.63 4.53 42.18
CA GLN A 263 -2.06 4.95 40.88
C GLN A 263 -2.91 4.59 39.66
N ASP A 264 -4.18 4.25 39.86
CA ASP A 264 -5.01 3.61 38.83
C ASP A 264 -5.85 4.64 38.05
N THR A 265 -5.27 5.81 37.82
CA THR A 265 -5.80 6.78 36.85
C THR A 265 -4.80 6.94 35.73
N VAL A 266 -5.28 6.80 34.49
CA VAL A 266 -4.47 6.98 33.29
C VAL A 266 -4.90 8.25 32.56
N SER A 267 -3.97 8.90 31.88
CA SER A 267 -4.29 10.10 31.09
C SER A 267 -4.58 9.70 29.65
N LEU A 268 -5.81 9.95 29.18
CA LEU A 268 -6.26 9.67 27.82
C LEU A 268 -6.69 10.98 27.15
N TYR A 269 -6.43 11.10 25.85
CA TYR A 269 -7.01 12.17 25.04
C TYR A 269 -8.41 11.75 24.57
N SER A 270 -9.44 12.46 25.02
CA SER A 270 -10.84 12.18 24.69
C SER A 270 -11.62 13.48 24.63
N GLN A 271 -12.46 13.65 23.61
CA GLN A 271 -13.32 14.83 23.43
C GLN A 271 -12.54 16.15 23.44
N GLY A 272 -11.42 16.23 22.70
CA GLY A 272 -10.67 17.47 22.55
C GLY A 272 -9.75 17.83 23.72
N ALA A 273 -9.67 17.00 24.77
CA ALA A 273 -8.88 17.31 25.96
C ALA A 273 -8.20 16.07 26.56
N VAL A 274 -7.05 16.30 27.21
CA VAL A 274 -6.42 15.29 28.07
C VAL A 274 -7.17 15.24 29.39
N ARG A 275 -7.66 14.06 29.78
CA ARG A 275 -8.37 13.86 31.04
C ARG A 275 -7.82 12.64 31.78
N PRO A 276 -7.70 12.71 33.12
CA PRO A 276 -7.48 11.50 33.91
C PRO A 276 -8.76 10.67 33.89
N ILE A 277 -8.62 9.38 33.60
CA ILE A 277 -9.72 8.42 33.59
C ILE A 277 -9.37 7.24 34.49
N PRO A 278 -10.35 6.56 35.10
CA PRO A 278 -10.10 5.36 35.88
C PRO A 278 -9.46 4.25 35.03
N GLY A 279 -8.56 3.47 35.61
CA GLY A 279 -7.92 2.31 34.96
C GLY A 279 -8.95 1.35 34.38
N ALA A 280 -9.99 1.02 35.17
CA ALA A 280 -11.08 0.18 34.70
C ALA A 280 -11.88 0.77 33.53
N SER A 281 -12.00 2.10 33.43
CA SER A 281 -12.61 2.75 32.25
C SER A 281 -11.72 2.59 31.01
N PHE A 282 -10.40 2.70 31.18
CA PHE A 282 -9.44 2.39 30.11
C PHE A 282 -9.49 0.90 29.71
N MET A 283 -9.64 -0.01 30.66
CA MET A 283 -9.81 -1.44 30.40
C MET A 283 -11.09 -1.71 29.61
N ALA A 284 -12.21 -1.11 30.00
CA ALA A 284 -13.47 -1.24 29.26
C ALA A 284 -13.34 -0.72 27.82
N LEU A 285 -12.69 0.43 27.61
CA LEU A 285 -12.43 0.97 26.26
C LEU A 285 -11.51 0.06 25.45
N SER A 286 -10.51 -0.54 26.10
CA SER A 286 -9.59 -1.49 25.47
C SER A 286 -10.31 -2.78 25.07
N ILE A 287 -11.22 -3.29 25.92
CA ILE A 287 -12.06 -4.45 25.61
C ILE A 287 -12.98 -4.13 24.43
N ALA A 288 -13.66 -2.99 24.48
CA ALA A 288 -14.52 -2.53 23.39
C ALA A 288 -13.76 -2.46 22.06
N THR A 289 -12.52 -1.95 22.09
CA THR A 289 -11.64 -1.88 20.92
C THR A 289 -11.34 -3.27 20.33
N LEU A 290 -11.17 -4.30 21.17
CA LEU A 290 -10.90 -5.67 20.72
C LEU A 290 -12.16 -6.45 20.28
N LEU A 291 -13.34 -5.99 20.68
CA LEU A 291 -14.63 -6.55 20.25
C LEU A 291 -15.18 -5.87 18.99
N ASP A 292 -14.71 -4.68 18.64
CA ASP A 292 -15.23 -3.89 17.53
C ASP A 292 -14.35 -3.99 16.26
N PRO A 293 -14.91 -4.35 15.08
CA PRO A 293 -14.17 -4.32 13.82
C PRO A 293 -13.78 -2.89 13.33
N GLY A 294 -14.36 -1.83 13.91
CA GLY A 294 -14.13 -0.43 13.53
C GLY A 294 -12.91 0.27 14.16
N CYS A 295 -12.00 -0.47 14.80
CA CYS A 295 -10.85 0.12 15.47
C CYS A 295 -9.89 0.87 14.53
N ILE A 296 -9.15 1.85 15.06
CA ILE A 296 -8.07 2.52 14.32
C ILE A 296 -6.96 1.50 14.04
N ARG A 297 -6.57 1.36 12.76
CA ARG A 297 -5.57 0.40 12.31
C ARG A 297 -4.32 1.14 11.86
N SER A 298 -3.15 0.61 12.22
CA SER A 298 -1.91 1.10 11.63
C SER A 298 -1.84 0.65 10.17
N GLY A 299 -1.60 1.58 9.25
CA GLY A 299 -1.47 1.24 7.83
C GLY A 299 -0.19 0.45 7.51
N PRO A 300 -0.13 -0.21 6.34
CA PRO A 300 1.07 -0.87 5.85
C PRO A 300 2.27 0.08 5.75
N ARG A 301 3.47 -0.41 6.06
CA ARG A 301 4.71 0.38 5.99
C ARG A 301 5.04 0.80 4.57
N THR A 302 4.64 0.00 3.57
CA THR A 302 4.78 0.35 2.16
C THR A 302 4.07 1.65 1.80
N TYR A 303 2.88 1.91 2.35
CA TYR A 303 2.14 3.14 2.07
C TYR A 303 2.80 4.38 2.72
N GLU A 304 3.32 4.24 3.93
CA GLU A 304 4.11 5.30 4.59
C GLU A 304 5.40 5.60 3.82
N THR A 305 6.04 4.55 3.29
CA THR A 305 7.25 4.67 2.46
C THR A 305 6.95 5.36 1.13
N LEU A 306 5.85 4.99 0.48
CA LEU A 306 5.40 5.60 -0.77
C LEU A 306 5.06 7.09 -0.58
N LEU A 307 4.31 7.42 0.48
CA LEU A 307 3.99 8.80 0.84
C LEU A 307 5.26 9.63 1.07
N SER A 308 6.24 9.05 1.76
CA SER A 308 7.55 9.67 2.00
C SER A 308 8.32 9.88 0.70
N PHE A 309 8.34 8.90 -0.20
CA PHE A 309 8.99 8.99 -1.50
C PHE A 309 8.40 10.09 -2.39
N ILE A 310 7.07 10.15 -2.48
CA ILE A 310 6.35 11.20 -3.21
C ILE A 310 6.67 12.58 -2.63
N SER A 311 6.63 12.71 -1.29
CA SER A 311 6.96 13.96 -0.60
C SER A 311 8.38 14.44 -0.90
N ILE A 312 9.38 13.54 -0.88
CA ILE A 312 10.78 13.85 -1.22
C ILE A 312 10.89 14.36 -2.65
N LEU A 313 10.30 13.66 -3.62
CA LEU A 313 10.39 14.02 -5.04
C LEU A 313 9.73 15.37 -5.32
N CYS A 314 8.49 15.57 -4.85
CA CYS A 314 7.74 16.79 -5.08
C CYS A 314 8.44 17.99 -4.41
N CYS A 315 8.78 17.90 -3.12
CA CYS A 315 9.41 19.00 -2.40
C CYS A 315 10.81 19.34 -2.92
N GLY A 316 11.58 18.33 -3.33
CA GLY A 316 12.88 18.51 -3.97
C GLY A 316 12.77 19.23 -5.30
N ALA A 317 11.87 18.77 -6.19
CA ALA A 317 11.63 19.41 -7.48
C ALA A 317 11.17 20.87 -7.32
N ILE A 318 10.26 21.16 -6.39
CA ILE A 318 9.83 22.53 -6.05
C ILE A 318 11.02 23.37 -5.57
N GLY A 319 11.85 22.82 -4.69
CA GLY A 319 13.04 23.48 -4.16
C GLY A 319 14.11 23.77 -5.22
N LEU A 320 14.13 23.05 -6.34
CA LEU A 320 15.02 23.27 -7.49
C LEU A 320 14.43 24.20 -8.56
N LEU A 321 13.12 24.13 -8.80
CA LEU A 321 12.47 24.81 -9.94
C LEU A 321 11.76 26.11 -9.53
N ALA A 322 11.01 26.12 -8.41
CA ALA A 322 10.14 27.24 -8.06
C ALA A 322 10.91 28.45 -7.50
N PRO A 323 10.56 29.69 -7.86
CA PRO A 323 11.11 30.88 -7.21
C PRO A 323 10.89 30.84 -5.69
N PRO A 324 11.79 31.39 -4.85
CA PRO A 324 11.71 31.26 -3.39
C PRO A 324 10.39 31.71 -2.77
N ILE A 325 9.68 32.67 -3.37
CA ILE A 325 8.41 33.17 -2.84
C ILE A 325 7.24 32.20 -3.12
N TRP A 326 7.28 31.51 -4.26
CA TRP A 326 6.26 30.54 -4.67
C TRP A 326 6.52 29.16 -4.09
N SER A 327 7.78 28.83 -3.84
CA SER A 327 8.15 27.53 -3.29
C SER A 327 7.61 27.32 -1.87
N TRP A 328 7.51 28.38 -1.04
CA TRP A 328 6.85 28.29 0.26
C TRP A 328 5.36 27.94 0.13
N VAL A 329 4.64 28.55 -0.82
CA VAL A 329 3.22 28.26 -1.04
C VAL A 329 3.03 26.80 -1.45
N VAL A 330 3.82 26.30 -2.41
CA VAL A 330 3.68 24.92 -2.90
C VAL A 330 4.12 23.89 -1.85
N VAL A 331 5.19 24.17 -1.08
CA VAL A 331 5.59 23.33 0.04
C VAL A 331 4.51 23.30 1.12
N SER A 332 3.88 24.43 1.44
CA SER A 332 2.74 24.46 2.37
C SER A 332 1.56 23.63 1.85
N ILE A 333 1.22 23.72 0.57
CA ILE A 333 0.19 22.88 -0.05
C ILE A 333 0.56 21.40 0.04
N MET A 334 1.83 21.04 -0.17
CA MET A 334 2.29 19.66 -0.05
C MET A 334 2.24 19.15 1.38
N VAL A 335 2.65 19.94 2.37
CA VAL A 335 2.52 19.58 3.79
C VAL A 335 1.05 19.42 4.19
N ILE A 336 0.15 20.26 3.66
CA ILE A 336 -1.29 20.09 3.83
C ILE A 336 -1.74 18.77 3.17
N GLY A 337 -1.28 18.48 1.95
CA GLY A 337 -1.60 17.22 1.26
C GLY A 337 -1.13 15.98 2.03
N THR A 338 0.11 15.96 2.51
CA THR A 338 0.68 14.84 3.25
C THR A 338 0.06 14.65 4.63
N THR A 339 -0.62 15.66 5.18
CA THR A 339 -1.39 15.56 6.44
C THR A 339 -2.89 15.32 6.21
N THR A 340 -3.42 15.71 5.05
CA THR A 340 -4.84 15.49 4.68
C THR A 340 -5.08 14.09 4.15
N ILE A 341 -4.12 13.48 3.43
CA ILE A 341 -4.25 12.09 2.95
C ILE A 341 -4.44 11.12 4.14
N PRO A 342 -3.58 11.11 5.18
CA PRO A 342 -3.83 10.28 6.36
C PRO A 342 -5.15 10.58 7.06
N PHE A 343 -5.61 11.83 7.08
CA PHE A 343 -6.93 12.18 7.59
C PHE A 343 -8.05 11.48 6.81
N ILE A 344 -8.00 11.55 5.47
CA ILE A 344 -8.99 10.91 4.61
C ILE A 344 -9.01 9.40 4.83
N LEU A 345 -7.83 8.76 4.85
CA LEU A 345 -7.69 7.32 5.08
C LEU A 345 -8.22 6.91 6.46
N LEU A 346 -7.94 7.69 7.49
CA LEU A 346 -8.47 7.48 8.82
C LEU A 346 -10.00 7.63 8.85
N SER A 347 -10.53 8.65 8.18
CA SER A 347 -11.98 8.95 8.17
C SER A 347 -12.82 7.95 7.37
N LEU A 348 -12.29 7.42 6.27
CA LEU A 348 -13.02 6.51 5.40
C LEU A 348 -12.80 5.05 5.75
N TRP A 349 -11.59 4.70 6.20
CA TRP A 349 -11.15 3.31 6.34
C TRP A 349 -10.55 2.98 7.71
N GLY A 350 -10.58 3.92 8.67
CA GLY A 350 -9.99 3.72 10.01
C GLY A 350 -8.47 3.52 9.98
N LEU A 351 -7.80 3.89 8.89
CA LEU A 351 -6.39 3.56 8.65
C LEU A 351 -5.50 4.78 8.92
N TRP A 352 -4.66 4.69 9.96
CA TRP A 352 -3.70 5.71 10.32
C TRP A 352 -2.35 5.48 9.62
N LEU A 353 -1.90 6.49 8.86
CA LEU A 353 -0.54 6.59 8.33
C LEU A 353 0.17 7.75 8.99
N SER A 354 1.38 7.54 9.53
CA SER A 354 2.13 8.62 10.18
C SER A 354 2.60 9.66 9.14
N PRO A 355 2.11 10.92 9.16
CA PRO A 355 2.53 11.93 8.18
C PRO A 355 3.93 12.49 8.46
N GLY A 356 4.40 12.43 9.71
CA GLY A 356 5.58 13.13 10.19
C GLY A 356 6.83 12.80 9.40
N THR A 357 7.08 11.51 9.15
CA THR A 357 8.24 11.06 8.37
C THR A 357 8.22 11.64 6.95
N ALA A 358 7.07 11.62 6.28
CA ALA A 358 6.92 12.17 4.93
C ALA A 358 7.10 13.69 4.91
N VAL A 359 6.57 14.41 5.90
CA VAL A 359 6.74 15.87 6.04
C VAL A 359 8.21 16.23 6.28
N VAL A 360 8.88 15.56 7.22
CA VAL A 360 10.28 15.84 7.56
C VAL A 360 11.21 15.56 6.37
N LEU A 361 11.03 14.42 5.70
CA LEU A 361 11.83 14.05 4.53
C LEU A 361 11.59 15.00 3.35
N GLY A 362 10.33 15.36 3.09
CA GLY A 362 9.97 16.34 2.06
C GLY A 362 10.59 17.72 2.31
N LEU A 363 10.43 18.26 3.52
CA LEU A 363 11.01 19.55 3.90
C LEU A 363 12.54 19.54 3.84
N SER A 364 13.17 18.43 4.24
CA SER A 364 14.62 18.26 4.14
C SER A 364 15.09 18.28 2.68
N SER A 365 14.40 17.54 1.80
CA SER A 365 14.64 17.55 0.34
C SER A 365 14.48 18.96 -0.27
N TYR A 366 13.46 19.70 0.16
CA TYR A 366 13.26 21.09 -0.25
C TYR A 366 14.41 22.00 0.19
N LEU A 367 14.83 21.93 1.46
CA LEU A 367 15.91 22.75 2.00
C LEU A 367 17.25 22.46 1.31
N ILE A 368 17.54 21.19 1.00
CA ILE A 368 18.71 20.80 0.17
C ILE A 368 18.68 21.55 -1.16
N SER A 369 17.55 21.46 -1.82
CA SER A 369 17.36 21.97 -3.17
C SER A 369 17.47 23.50 -3.21
N VAL A 370 16.94 24.20 -2.20
CA VAL A 370 17.09 25.65 -2.04
C VAL A 370 18.52 26.04 -1.67
N ALA A 371 19.18 25.30 -0.77
CA ALA A 371 20.57 25.54 -0.40
C ALA A 371 21.49 25.42 -1.62
N TYR A 372 21.28 24.38 -2.44
CA TYR A 372 21.97 24.15 -3.70
C TYR A 372 21.81 25.35 -4.65
N ARG A 373 20.59 25.88 -4.78
CA ARG A 373 20.30 27.06 -5.61
C ARG A 373 20.95 28.36 -5.09
N LEU A 374 20.89 28.60 -3.78
CA LEU A 374 21.35 29.84 -3.12
C LEU A 374 22.87 29.94 -2.96
N LEU A 375 23.58 28.80 -2.90
CA LEU A 375 25.04 28.76 -2.78
C LEU A 375 25.79 29.31 -4.01
N GLY A 376 25.07 29.82 -5.02
CA GLY A 376 25.69 30.46 -6.16
C GLY A 376 26.47 29.49 -7.04
N LEU A 377 26.20 28.18 -6.92
CA LEU A 377 26.57 27.19 -7.93
C LEU A 377 25.85 27.46 -9.28
N SER A 378 25.15 28.59 -9.41
CA SER A 378 23.94 28.83 -10.20
C SER A 378 24.09 29.82 -11.37
N ARG A 379 25.27 29.90 -12.01
CA ARG A 379 25.25 30.10 -13.47
C ARG A 379 24.64 28.85 -14.15
N SER A 380 24.86 27.68 -13.55
CA SER A 380 24.17 26.42 -13.85
C SER A 380 22.66 26.42 -13.61
N ALA A 381 22.06 27.36 -12.86
CA ALA A 381 20.60 27.35 -12.63
C ALA A 381 19.83 28.10 -13.71
N LYS A 382 20.44 29.12 -14.34
CA LYS A 382 19.91 29.70 -15.58
C LYS A 382 20.07 28.70 -16.73
N MET A 383 21.22 28.05 -16.82
CA MET A 383 21.43 26.95 -17.75
C MET A 383 20.54 25.75 -17.42
N GLY A 384 20.24 25.46 -16.16
CA GLY A 384 19.41 24.34 -15.69
C GLY A 384 17.92 24.56 -15.92
N ALA A 385 17.42 25.80 -15.78
CA ALA A 385 16.07 26.17 -16.22
C ALA A 385 15.94 26.09 -17.75
N LEU A 386 17.03 26.37 -18.45
CA LEU A 386 17.11 26.24 -19.91
C LEU A 386 17.24 24.78 -20.32
N TYR A 387 18.01 23.98 -19.58
CA TYR A 387 18.18 22.53 -19.70
C TYR A 387 16.87 21.80 -19.42
N SER A 388 16.12 22.22 -18.40
CA SER A 388 14.81 21.68 -18.04
C SER A 388 13.74 22.10 -19.04
N ASN A 389 13.79 23.31 -19.59
CA ASN A 389 12.87 23.74 -20.66
C ASN A 389 13.20 23.05 -21.99
N LEU A 390 14.48 22.81 -22.28
CA LEU A 390 14.94 22.08 -23.46
C LEU A 390 14.61 20.58 -23.32
N LEU A 391 14.86 19.95 -22.17
CA LEU A 391 14.39 18.60 -21.85
C LEU A 391 12.88 18.51 -21.85
N ALA A 392 12.16 19.48 -21.30
CA ALA A 392 10.70 19.53 -21.35
C ALA A 392 10.20 19.70 -22.78
N SER A 393 10.91 20.42 -23.65
CA SER A 393 10.59 20.46 -25.09
C SER A 393 10.90 19.13 -25.79
N ILE A 394 11.93 18.41 -25.34
CA ILE A 394 12.30 17.08 -25.84
C ILE A 394 11.40 15.97 -25.26
N THR A 395 10.77 16.17 -24.10
CA THR A 395 9.92 15.15 -23.43
C THR A 395 8.43 15.44 -23.57
N PHE A 396 8.02 16.71 -23.61
CA PHE A 396 6.62 17.15 -23.67
C PHE A 396 6.29 18.03 -24.90
N GLY A 397 7.30 18.59 -25.58
CA GLY A 397 7.13 19.55 -26.69
C GLY A 397 7.21 18.93 -28.09
N ALA A 398 6.08 18.37 -28.54
CA ALA A 398 5.85 17.87 -29.90
C ALA A 398 6.53 16.56 -30.27
N TRP A 399 6.08 15.47 -29.66
CA TRP A 399 6.07 14.17 -30.32
C TRP A 399 4.62 13.95 -30.76
N LYS A 400 4.40 13.90 -32.08
CA LYS A 400 3.11 13.44 -32.62
C LYS A 400 3.23 11.93 -32.84
N ASP A 401 2.09 11.23 -32.78
CA ASP A 401 2.03 9.79 -33.05
C ASP A 401 2.69 9.49 -34.40
N GLY A 402 3.82 8.76 -34.35
CA GLY A 402 4.71 8.50 -35.49
C GLY A 402 6.17 8.93 -35.28
N ASP A 403 6.50 9.69 -34.23
CA ASP A 403 7.89 10.10 -33.95
C ASP A 403 8.70 9.09 -33.11
N ILE A 404 8.05 8.07 -32.53
CA ILE A 404 8.68 7.04 -31.69
C ILE A 404 9.56 6.13 -32.58
N GLY A 405 10.88 6.18 -32.39
CA GLY A 405 11.86 5.36 -33.15
C GLY A 405 12.86 6.14 -34.01
N LYS A 406 12.92 7.48 -33.92
CA LYS A 406 13.87 8.29 -34.71
C LYS A 406 15.32 8.20 -34.21
N SER A 407 16.26 8.23 -35.14
CA SER A 407 17.69 8.11 -34.82
C SER A 407 18.17 9.33 -34.00
N PRO A 408 19.14 9.14 -33.09
CA PRO A 408 19.71 10.22 -32.28
C PRO A 408 20.29 11.41 -33.07
N GLU A 409 20.57 11.27 -34.38
CA GLU A 409 20.87 12.43 -35.24
C GLU A 409 19.70 13.39 -35.39
N THR A 410 18.48 12.87 -35.36
CA THR A 410 17.23 13.62 -35.47
C THR A 410 16.96 14.42 -34.19
N VAL A 411 17.33 13.86 -33.03
CA VAL A 411 17.26 14.56 -31.74
C VAL A 411 18.25 15.73 -31.74
N LEU A 412 19.48 15.51 -32.20
CA LEU A 412 20.49 16.57 -32.30
C LEU A 412 20.06 17.68 -33.27
N ASP A 413 19.50 17.37 -34.45
CA ASP A 413 19.02 18.39 -35.41
C ASP A 413 17.98 19.33 -34.82
N ARG A 414 17.09 18.79 -33.98
CA ARG A 414 15.98 19.54 -33.42
C ARG A 414 16.42 20.48 -32.29
N VAL A 415 17.39 20.03 -31.50
CA VAL A 415 17.79 20.70 -30.26
C VAL A 415 18.97 21.67 -30.50
N TRP A 416 19.85 21.36 -31.45
CA TRP A 416 21.08 22.15 -31.69
C TRP A 416 20.86 23.63 -32.05
N PRO A 417 19.85 24.01 -32.85
CA PRO A 417 19.65 25.41 -33.21
C PRO A 417 19.44 26.36 -32.02
N GLU A 418 18.82 25.88 -30.94
CA GLU A 418 18.64 26.66 -29.71
C GLU A 418 19.93 26.74 -28.89
N ILE A 419 20.73 25.67 -28.89
CA ILE A 419 22.05 25.65 -28.23
C ILE A 419 23.01 26.62 -28.92
N ASP A 420 23.06 26.62 -30.26
CA ASP A 420 23.93 27.51 -31.06
C ASP A 420 23.59 28.98 -30.78
N LYS A 421 22.30 29.35 -30.78
CA LYS A 421 21.86 30.72 -30.45
C LYS A 421 22.34 31.21 -29.08
N LEU A 422 22.47 30.31 -28.10
CA LEU A 422 22.71 30.66 -26.71
C LEU A 422 24.19 30.56 -26.30
N THR A 423 24.93 29.67 -26.95
CA THR A 423 26.33 29.37 -26.60
C THR A 423 27.32 29.77 -27.68
N SER A 424 26.86 30.07 -28.90
CA SER A 424 27.69 30.25 -30.10
C SER A 424 28.53 29.01 -30.45
N ILE A 425 28.18 27.84 -29.92
CA ILE A 425 28.82 26.55 -30.20
C ILE A 425 28.12 25.89 -31.38
N LYS A 426 28.87 25.65 -32.46
CA LYS A 426 28.37 25.02 -33.68
C LYS A 426 28.58 23.52 -33.67
N LEU A 427 27.54 22.78 -34.07
CA LEU A 427 27.65 21.37 -34.41
C LEU A 427 28.30 21.28 -35.78
N ILE A 428 29.54 20.79 -35.83
CA ILE A 428 30.29 20.71 -37.08
C ILE A 428 29.97 19.41 -37.79
N LYS A 429 30.06 18.29 -37.06
CA LYS A 429 29.71 16.95 -37.58
C LYS A 429 29.15 16.07 -36.47
N LYS A 430 28.10 15.31 -36.79
CA LYS A 430 27.48 14.34 -35.87
C LYS A 430 28.19 12.98 -35.84
N HIS A 431 28.91 12.66 -36.91
CA HIS A 431 29.58 11.39 -37.08
C HIS A 431 30.96 11.60 -37.69
N VAL A 432 31.97 11.56 -36.84
CA VAL A 432 33.38 11.60 -37.23
C VAL A 432 34.00 10.25 -36.92
N SER A 433 34.66 9.66 -37.92
CA SER A 433 35.36 8.39 -37.72
C SER A 433 36.56 8.56 -36.80
N SER A 434 36.83 7.54 -35.97
CA SER A 434 37.95 7.51 -35.05
C SER A 434 39.31 7.77 -35.72
N ARG A 435 39.45 7.33 -36.99
CA ARG A 435 40.65 7.57 -37.81
C ARG A 435 40.88 9.06 -38.08
N VAL A 436 39.84 9.80 -38.47
CA VAL A 436 39.94 11.24 -38.76
C VAL A 436 40.28 12.02 -37.50
N VAL A 437 39.67 11.69 -36.36
CA VAL A 437 39.98 12.32 -35.07
C VAL A 437 41.43 12.09 -34.66
N SER A 438 41.95 10.87 -34.84
CA SER A 438 43.36 10.56 -34.54
C SER A 438 44.35 11.38 -35.38
N GLU A 439 43.98 11.75 -36.60
CA GLU A 439 44.82 12.55 -37.49
C GLU A 439 44.76 14.04 -37.12
N ILE A 440 43.58 14.53 -36.72
CA ILE A 440 43.37 15.89 -36.20
C ILE A 440 44.14 16.08 -34.89
N MET A 441 44.08 15.11 -33.97
CA MET A 441 44.83 15.15 -32.69
C MET A 441 46.34 15.18 -32.88
N LYS A 442 46.88 14.58 -33.96
CA LYS A 442 48.31 14.62 -34.27
C LYS A 442 48.79 15.97 -34.81
N ARG A 443 47.88 16.73 -35.44
CA ARG A 443 48.20 18.01 -36.09
C ARG A 443 47.88 19.21 -35.20
N GLY A 444 46.95 19.10 -34.27
CA GLY A 444 46.54 20.17 -33.35
C GLY A 444 47.20 20.09 -31.96
N GLU A 445 47.10 21.19 -31.22
CA GLU A 445 47.45 21.27 -29.80
C GLU A 445 46.30 20.70 -28.96
N VAL A 446 46.55 19.60 -28.24
CA VAL A 446 45.56 18.98 -27.35
C VAL A 446 45.51 19.77 -26.04
N ILE A 447 44.33 20.29 -25.70
CA ILE A 447 44.14 21.14 -24.52
C ILE A 447 43.69 20.33 -23.32
N SER A 448 42.74 19.40 -23.52
CA SER A 448 42.29 18.46 -22.50
C SER A 448 41.83 17.15 -23.14
N GLN A 449 42.00 16.06 -22.42
CA GLN A 449 41.58 14.73 -22.85
C GLN A 449 41.14 13.93 -21.62
N ASP A 450 39.87 13.55 -21.60
CA ASP A 450 39.25 12.67 -20.60
C ASP A 450 38.63 11.47 -21.31
N ASP A 451 38.20 10.45 -20.53
CA ASP A 451 37.75 9.16 -21.05
C ASP A 451 36.53 9.32 -21.98
N GLY A 452 36.81 9.39 -23.28
CA GLY A 452 35.81 9.63 -24.32
C GLY A 452 35.61 11.08 -24.75
N THR A 453 36.23 12.10 -24.16
CA THR A 453 36.11 13.50 -24.65
C THR A 453 37.48 14.10 -24.92
N SER A 454 37.67 14.72 -26.09
CA SER A 454 38.97 15.30 -26.48
C SER A 454 38.80 16.71 -27.04
N LEU A 455 39.55 17.65 -26.47
CA LEU A 455 39.56 19.05 -26.88
C LEU A 455 40.88 19.39 -27.59
N VAL A 456 40.79 19.85 -28.84
CA VAL A 456 41.94 20.11 -29.71
C VAL A 456 41.85 21.49 -30.34
N LYS A 457 42.97 22.20 -30.40
CA LYS A 457 43.12 23.46 -31.13
C LYS A 457 43.96 23.25 -32.39
N LEU A 458 43.45 23.65 -33.55
CA LEU A 458 44.13 23.42 -34.83
C LEU A 458 45.15 24.53 -35.17
N PRO A 459 46.27 24.23 -35.87
CA PRO A 459 47.26 25.24 -36.23
C PRO A 459 46.73 26.19 -37.32
N GLY A 460 46.93 27.50 -37.14
CA GLY A 460 46.57 28.53 -38.12
C GLY A 460 45.19 29.18 -37.94
N ASP A 461 44.38 28.67 -37.02
CA ASP A 461 43.05 29.19 -36.69
C ASP A 461 43.07 29.68 -35.23
N SER A 462 43.60 30.89 -34.99
CA SER A 462 43.94 31.38 -33.65
C SER A 462 42.75 31.44 -32.68
N GLU A 463 41.52 31.35 -33.20
CA GLU A 463 40.27 31.46 -32.43
C GLU A 463 39.34 30.25 -32.49
N ARG A 464 39.69 29.15 -33.17
CA ARG A 464 38.82 27.95 -33.29
C ARG A 464 39.29 26.74 -32.50
N TYR A 465 38.36 26.17 -31.75
CA TYR A 465 38.57 24.98 -30.92
C TYR A 465 37.59 23.88 -31.35
N HIS A 466 38.05 22.63 -31.32
CA HIS A 466 37.29 21.46 -31.74
C HIS A 466 37.20 20.47 -30.59
N MET A 467 35.97 20.07 -30.23
CA MET A 467 35.72 19.06 -29.19
C MET A 467 35.08 17.82 -29.81
N PHE A 468 35.67 16.67 -29.53
CA PHE A 468 35.19 15.37 -29.94
C PHE A 468 34.62 14.62 -28.74
N ILE A 469 33.36 14.21 -28.81
CA ILE A 469 32.67 13.48 -27.74
C ILE A 469 32.39 12.05 -28.21
N LYS A 470 32.84 11.08 -27.41
CA LYS A 470 32.56 9.64 -27.52
C LYS A 470 31.27 9.35 -26.76
N PRO A 471 30.23 8.91 -27.47
CA PRO A 471 28.97 8.54 -26.84
C PRO A 471 29.10 7.28 -25.97
N PRO A 472 28.10 6.98 -25.12
CA PRO A 472 28.00 5.73 -24.36
C PRO A 472 28.01 4.48 -25.26
N SER A 473 28.28 3.32 -24.67
CA SER A 473 28.37 2.02 -25.37
C SER A 473 27.12 1.73 -26.21
N GLY A 474 27.30 1.51 -27.53
CA GLY A 474 26.22 1.21 -28.47
C GLY A 474 26.08 2.20 -29.65
N TRP A 475 26.84 3.29 -29.64
CA TRP A 475 26.90 4.26 -30.75
C TRP A 475 28.24 4.16 -31.50
N GLU A 476 28.20 4.16 -32.84
CA GLU A 476 29.39 4.32 -33.67
C GLU A 476 29.62 5.81 -33.97
N GLY A 477 30.88 6.29 -33.93
CA GLY A 477 31.28 7.65 -34.31
C GLY A 477 31.37 8.68 -33.17
N LEU A 478 32.11 9.77 -33.44
CA LEU A 478 32.34 10.90 -32.53
C LEU A 478 31.53 12.13 -32.98
N VAL A 479 31.03 12.93 -32.03
CA VAL A 479 30.38 14.23 -32.30
C VAL A 479 31.44 15.34 -32.24
N GLU A 480 31.55 16.14 -33.30
CA GLU A 480 32.47 17.29 -33.42
C GLU A 480 31.73 18.61 -33.21
N LEU A 481 32.18 19.35 -32.20
CA LEU A 481 31.70 20.68 -31.86
C LEU A 481 32.79 21.71 -32.11
N GLY A 482 32.44 22.86 -32.68
CA GLY A 482 33.38 23.93 -33.01
C GLY A 482 32.87 25.30 -32.57
N TRP A 483 33.77 26.17 -32.13
CA TRP A 483 33.41 27.55 -31.75
C TRP A 483 34.53 28.55 -32.04
N THR A 484 34.19 29.84 -32.09
CA THR A 484 35.11 30.97 -32.31
C THR A 484 35.16 31.88 -31.08
N GLY A 485 36.31 32.00 -30.40
CA GLY A 485 36.53 32.93 -29.27
C GLY A 485 36.75 32.28 -27.88
N LYS A 486 36.82 33.09 -26.81
CA LYS A 486 36.95 32.62 -25.41
C LYS A 486 35.60 32.09 -24.89
N VAL A 487 35.47 30.77 -24.85
CA VAL A 487 34.36 30.05 -24.20
C VAL A 487 34.78 29.68 -22.79
N SER A 488 33.87 29.82 -21.81
CA SER A 488 34.18 29.43 -20.42
C SER A 488 34.14 27.91 -20.26
N GLU A 489 34.96 27.35 -19.36
CA GLU A 489 34.93 25.90 -19.05
C GLU A 489 33.52 25.41 -18.65
N GLU A 490 32.71 26.30 -18.07
CA GLU A 490 31.33 26.06 -17.64
C GLU A 490 30.36 25.90 -18.84
N ASP A 491 30.54 26.70 -19.90
CA ASP A 491 29.77 26.59 -21.15
C ASP A 491 30.12 25.30 -21.91
N LEU A 492 31.40 24.93 -21.89
CA LEU A 492 31.90 23.70 -22.51
C LEU A 492 31.34 22.46 -21.81
N GLY A 493 31.36 22.43 -20.47
CA GLY A 493 30.76 21.34 -19.69
C GLY A 493 29.26 21.21 -19.91
N SER A 494 28.56 22.33 -20.10
CA SER A 494 27.12 22.33 -20.39
C SER A 494 26.80 21.73 -21.77
N ALA A 495 27.58 22.06 -22.81
CA ALA A 495 27.42 21.49 -24.13
C ALA A 495 27.70 19.97 -24.14
N VAL A 496 28.74 19.52 -23.43
CA VAL A 496 29.03 18.09 -23.25
C VAL A 496 27.88 17.37 -22.55
N ALA A 497 27.33 17.96 -21.48
CA ALA A 497 26.22 17.36 -20.74
C ALA A 497 24.98 17.15 -21.63
N VAL A 498 24.61 18.15 -22.46
CA VAL A 498 23.46 18.03 -23.38
C VAL A 498 23.67 16.88 -24.37
N VAL A 499 24.85 16.81 -24.99
CA VAL A 499 25.19 15.77 -25.97
C VAL A 499 25.11 14.39 -25.30
N LEU A 500 25.71 14.22 -24.12
CA LEU A 500 25.67 12.96 -23.39
C LEU A 500 24.25 12.59 -22.95
N THR A 501 23.43 13.56 -22.53
CA THR A 501 22.04 13.32 -22.10
C THR A 501 21.16 12.92 -23.29
N ALA A 502 21.29 13.60 -24.43
CA ALA A 502 20.57 13.24 -25.66
C ALA A 502 20.97 11.83 -26.15
N CYS A 503 22.25 11.48 -26.07
CA CYS A 503 22.75 10.14 -26.39
C CYS A 503 22.21 9.07 -25.41
N TRP A 504 22.23 9.35 -24.10
CA TRP A 504 21.69 8.44 -23.07
C TRP A 504 20.19 8.21 -23.22
N PHE A 505 19.42 9.28 -23.43
CA PHE A 505 17.98 9.19 -23.62
C PHE A 505 17.63 8.35 -24.85
N SER A 506 18.38 8.52 -25.94
CA SER A 506 18.17 7.74 -27.16
C SER A 506 18.49 6.25 -26.96
N VAL A 507 19.55 5.92 -26.21
CA VAL A 507 19.88 4.52 -25.84
C VAL A 507 18.84 3.93 -24.88
N ALA A 508 18.31 4.73 -23.94
CA ALA A 508 17.27 4.29 -23.02
C ALA A 508 15.95 3.97 -23.75
N LEU A 509 15.50 4.85 -24.65
CA LEU A 509 14.33 4.62 -25.49
C LEU A 509 14.50 3.39 -26.39
N GLN A 510 15.68 3.21 -26.98
CA GLN A 510 15.97 2.03 -27.80
C GLN A 510 15.92 0.74 -26.96
N ARG A 511 16.40 0.77 -25.72
CA ARG A 511 16.29 -0.37 -24.78
C ARG A 511 14.86 -0.65 -24.35
N GLU A 512 14.06 0.39 -24.13
CA GLU A 512 12.66 0.25 -23.76
C GLU A 512 11.83 -0.34 -24.90
N GLN A 513 12.08 0.10 -26.14
CA GLN A 513 11.51 -0.53 -27.33
C GLN A 513 11.95 -1.98 -27.50
N GLN A 514 13.25 -2.28 -27.33
CA GLN A 514 13.75 -3.66 -27.36
C GLN A 514 13.10 -4.53 -26.29
N ARG A 515 12.84 -3.99 -25.09
CA ARG A 515 12.11 -4.68 -24.02
C ARG A 515 10.66 -4.92 -24.40
N GLY A 516 9.95 -3.92 -24.94
CA GLY A 516 8.57 -4.08 -25.42
C GLY A 516 8.46 -5.15 -26.51
N GLN A 517 9.37 -5.14 -27.48
CA GLN A 517 9.44 -6.17 -28.52
C GLN A 517 9.82 -7.55 -27.96
N ALA A 518 10.72 -7.62 -26.97
CA ALA A 518 11.09 -8.87 -26.33
C ALA A 518 9.92 -9.46 -25.50
N ILE A 519 9.15 -8.63 -24.81
CA ILE A 519 7.95 -9.05 -24.07
C ILE A 519 6.86 -9.53 -25.05
N GLN A 520 6.57 -8.78 -26.11
CA GLN A 520 5.64 -9.23 -27.16
C GLN A 520 6.13 -10.51 -27.84
N GLY A 521 7.44 -10.64 -28.09
CA GLY A 521 8.05 -11.85 -28.61
C GLY A 521 7.93 -13.05 -27.66
N ALA A 522 8.08 -12.82 -26.35
CA ALA A 522 7.89 -13.84 -25.33
C ALA A 522 6.42 -14.29 -25.22
N ILE A 523 5.47 -13.34 -25.24
CA ILE A 523 4.03 -13.64 -25.27
C ILE A 523 3.70 -14.49 -26.50
N LYS A 524 4.13 -14.07 -27.69
CA LYS A 524 3.93 -14.86 -28.92
C LYS A 524 4.56 -16.24 -28.86
N ALA A 525 5.73 -16.38 -28.23
CA ALA A 525 6.37 -17.67 -28.03
C ALA A 525 5.58 -18.59 -27.09
N ILE A 526 5.00 -18.03 -26.01
CA ILE A 526 4.14 -18.77 -25.07
C ILE A 526 2.85 -19.22 -25.77
N VAL A 527 2.18 -18.32 -26.50
CA VAL A 527 0.96 -18.65 -27.27
C VAL A 527 1.27 -19.72 -28.32
N ALA A 528 2.37 -19.58 -29.07
CA ALA A 528 2.80 -20.59 -30.03
C ALA A 528 3.11 -21.95 -29.39
N ALA A 529 3.58 -21.98 -28.14
CA ALA A 529 3.81 -23.22 -27.41
C ALA A 529 2.49 -23.88 -26.97
N VAL A 530 1.48 -23.08 -26.58
CA VAL A 530 0.12 -23.56 -26.29
C VAL A 530 -0.50 -24.16 -27.57
N ASP A 531 -0.48 -23.42 -28.67
CA ASP A 531 -0.99 -23.86 -29.97
C ASP A 531 -0.25 -25.10 -30.52
N ALA A 532 1.05 -25.26 -30.22
CA ALA A 532 1.78 -26.45 -30.61
C ALA A 532 1.37 -27.70 -29.81
N LYS A 533 0.90 -27.49 -28.57
CA LYS A 533 0.44 -28.55 -27.67
C LYS A 533 -1.00 -28.97 -27.98
N ASP A 534 -1.85 -28.00 -28.32
CA ASP A 534 -3.25 -28.18 -28.73
C ASP A 534 -3.37 -28.01 -30.25
N GLN A 535 -3.09 -29.09 -30.98
CA GLN A 535 -2.99 -29.06 -32.46
C GLN A 535 -4.31 -28.65 -33.15
N ASP A 536 -5.45 -28.82 -32.48
CA ASP A 536 -6.78 -28.46 -32.98
C ASP A 536 -7.08 -26.95 -32.88
N THR A 537 -6.28 -26.18 -32.13
CA THR A 537 -6.53 -24.75 -31.84
C THR A 537 -5.50 -23.81 -32.45
N ARG A 538 -4.76 -24.20 -33.49
CA ARG A 538 -3.74 -23.32 -34.09
C ARG A 538 -4.36 -22.01 -34.60
N GLY A 539 -3.83 -20.88 -34.12
CA GLY A 539 -4.33 -19.54 -34.45
C GLY A 539 -5.68 -19.20 -33.81
N HIS A 540 -6.22 -20.05 -32.94
CA HIS A 540 -7.45 -19.80 -32.17
C HIS A 540 -7.28 -18.60 -31.26
N SER A 541 -6.20 -18.58 -30.47
CA SER A 541 -5.89 -17.48 -29.54
C SER A 541 -5.86 -16.12 -30.24
N ASP A 542 -5.28 -16.05 -31.44
CA ASP A 542 -5.25 -14.83 -32.26
C ASP A 542 -6.64 -14.41 -32.74
N ARG A 543 -7.48 -15.36 -33.18
CA ARG A 543 -8.84 -15.09 -33.66
C ARG A 543 -9.75 -14.64 -32.52
N VAL A 544 -9.70 -15.31 -31.36
CA VAL A 544 -10.43 -14.93 -30.14
C VAL A 544 -10.03 -13.54 -29.67
N ALA A 545 -8.73 -13.25 -29.62
CA ALA A 545 -8.24 -11.93 -29.25
C ALA A 545 -8.71 -10.85 -30.24
N SER A 546 -8.61 -11.12 -31.54
CA SER A 546 -9.08 -10.20 -32.58
C SER A 546 -10.58 -9.92 -32.47
N LEU A 547 -11.41 -10.94 -32.27
CA LEU A 547 -12.86 -10.77 -32.15
C LEU A 547 -13.22 -10.03 -30.86
N SER A 548 -12.58 -10.36 -29.74
CA SER A 548 -12.77 -9.68 -28.46
C SER A 548 -12.48 -8.18 -28.57
N ARG A 549 -11.39 -7.82 -29.27
CA ARG A 549 -11.01 -6.44 -29.56
C ARG A 549 -12.05 -5.73 -30.41
N GLU A 550 -12.53 -6.35 -31.49
CA GLU A 550 -13.54 -5.75 -32.36
C GLU A 550 -14.90 -5.58 -31.65
N LEU A 551 -15.28 -6.53 -30.78
CA LEU A 551 -16.47 -6.41 -29.92
C LEU A 551 -16.34 -5.22 -28.97
N ALA A 552 -15.23 -5.10 -28.25
CA ALA A 552 -15.00 -4.01 -27.31
C ALA A 552 -15.00 -2.63 -27.99
N ILE A 553 -14.38 -2.51 -29.17
CA ILE A 553 -14.42 -1.27 -29.98
C ILE A 553 -15.86 -0.93 -30.37
N ALA A 554 -16.62 -1.91 -30.85
CA ALA A 554 -18.00 -1.69 -31.26
C ALA A 554 -18.92 -1.32 -30.09
N MET A 555 -18.60 -1.77 -28.87
CA MET A 555 -19.27 -1.39 -27.63
C MET A 555 -18.89 0.02 -27.13
N GLY A 556 -17.89 0.67 -27.75
CA GLY A 556 -17.46 2.02 -27.38
C GLY A 556 -16.61 2.08 -26.10
N LEU A 557 -15.90 1.00 -25.79
CA LEU A 557 -14.98 0.93 -24.64
C LEU A 557 -13.68 1.72 -24.93
N SER A 558 -12.95 2.11 -23.87
CA SER A 558 -11.71 2.89 -24.02
C SER A 558 -10.59 2.09 -24.69
N ASP A 559 -9.70 2.78 -25.40
CA ASP A 559 -8.54 2.14 -26.05
C ASP A 559 -7.69 1.32 -25.06
N ASP A 560 -7.51 1.83 -23.84
CA ASP A 560 -6.80 1.10 -22.77
C ASP A 560 -7.50 -0.22 -22.41
N PHE A 561 -8.82 -0.22 -22.25
CA PHE A 561 -9.58 -1.45 -21.97
C PHE A 561 -9.49 -2.43 -23.15
N VAL A 562 -9.59 -1.91 -24.37
CA VAL A 562 -9.53 -2.70 -25.61
C VAL A 562 -8.19 -3.43 -25.76
N GLU A 563 -7.07 -2.76 -25.50
CA GLU A 563 -5.73 -3.36 -25.61
C GLU A 563 -5.44 -4.35 -24.47
N GLU A 564 -5.88 -4.07 -23.25
CA GLU A 564 -5.75 -5.00 -22.11
C GLU A 564 -6.64 -6.24 -22.29
N LEU A 565 -7.86 -6.08 -22.80
CA LEU A 565 -8.73 -7.19 -23.17
C LEU A 565 -8.10 -8.04 -24.28
N TYR A 566 -7.52 -7.41 -25.31
CA TYR A 566 -6.83 -8.12 -26.38
C TYR A 566 -5.67 -8.97 -25.85
N LEU A 567 -4.89 -8.44 -24.90
CA LEU A 567 -3.81 -9.17 -24.24
C LEU A 567 -4.35 -10.35 -23.40
N GLY A 568 -5.38 -10.13 -22.58
CA GLY A 568 -6.00 -11.19 -21.78
C GLY A 568 -6.61 -12.29 -22.63
N ALA A 569 -7.32 -11.93 -23.69
CA ALA A 569 -7.88 -12.86 -24.66
C ALA A 569 -6.80 -13.63 -25.45
N THR A 570 -5.64 -13.02 -25.71
CA THR A 570 -4.50 -13.73 -26.33
C THR A 570 -3.95 -14.83 -25.41
N LEU A 571 -4.08 -14.66 -24.10
CA LEU A 571 -3.50 -15.53 -23.07
C LEU A 571 -4.51 -16.46 -22.40
N HIS A 572 -5.80 -16.40 -22.76
CA HIS A 572 -6.88 -17.08 -22.03
C HIS A 572 -6.63 -18.59 -21.83
N ASP A 573 -6.04 -19.22 -22.83
CA ASP A 573 -5.79 -20.66 -22.88
C ASP A 573 -4.39 -21.08 -22.38
N VAL A 574 -3.56 -20.15 -21.87
CA VAL A 574 -2.16 -20.44 -21.49
C VAL A 574 -2.04 -21.56 -20.44
N GLY A 575 -3.05 -21.72 -19.58
CA GLY A 575 -3.09 -22.78 -18.58
C GLY A 575 -3.20 -24.19 -19.16
N LYS A 576 -3.54 -24.36 -20.44
CA LYS A 576 -3.50 -25.66 -21.13
C LYS A 576 -2.09 -26.27 -21.12
N ILE A 577 -1.03 -25.48 -20.91
CA ILE A 577 0.33 -25.98 -20.66
C ILE A 577 0.38 -26.92 -19.45
N GLY A 578 -0.45 -26.71 -18.43
CA GLY A 578 -0.53 -27.59 -17.24
C GLY A 578 -1.39 -28.85 -17.42
N ILE A 579 -2.13 -28.99 -18.53
CA ILE A 579 -3.03 -30.13 -18.76
C ILE A 579 -2.27 -31.30 -19.42
N PRO A 580 -2.40 -32.55 -18.96
CA PRO A 580 -1.72 -33.69 -19.58
C PRO A 580 -2.08 -33.91 -21.06
N ASP A 581 -1.09 -34.20 -21.91
CA ASP A 581 -1.29 -34.43 -23.36
C ASP A 581 -2.28 -35.55 -23.66
N ALA A 582 -2.27 -36.62 -22.84
CA ALA A 582 -3.20 -37.74 -22.97
C ALA A 582 -4.68 -37.35 -22.79
N ILE A 583 -4.94 -36.24 -22.10
CA ILE A 583 -6.28 -35.65 -21.94
C ILE A 583 -6.54 -34.65 -23.07
N LEU A 584 -5.60 -33.73 -23.32
CA LEU A 584 -5.78 -32.64 -24.27
C LEU A 584 -5.89 -33.14 -25.73
N GLN A 585 -5.18 -34.21 -26.09
CA GLN A 585 -5.14 -34.77 -27.45
C GLN A 585 -5.98 -36.04 -27.63
N LYS A 586 -6.89 -36.33 -26.69
CA LYS A 586 -7.71 -37.55 -26.75
C LYS A 586 -8.69 -37.49 -27.95
N PRO A 587 -8.71 -38.50 -28.84
CA PRO A 587 -9.59 -38.49 -30.02
C PRO A 587 -11.05 -38.84 -29.69
N ASP A 588 -11.28 -39.48 -28.54
CA ASP A 588 -12.60 -39.86 -28.04
C ASP A 588 -13.14 -38.84 -27.03
N LYS A 589 -14.44 -38.93 -26.71
CA LYS A 589 -15.03 -38.10 -25.65
C LYS A 589 -14.28 -38.27 -24.32
N LEU A 590 -14.06 -37.15 -23.66
CA LEU A 590 -13.48 -37.11 -22.32
C LEU A 590 -14.45 -37.70 -21.30
N THR A 591 -13.92 -38.37 -20.28
CA THR A 591 -14.67 -38.72 -19.08
C THR A 591 -14.93 -37.46 -18.24
N GLU A 592 -15.87 -37.52 -17.30
CA GLU A 592 -16.14 -36.40 -16.39
C GLU A 592 -14.90 -35.99 -15.58
N GLU A 593 -14.07 -36.96 -15.18
CA GLU A 593 -12.82 -36.72 -14.46
C GLU A 593 -11.79 -36.01 -15.36
N GLU A 594 -11.63 -36.46 -16.60
CA GLU A 594 -10.74 -35.84 -17.59
C GLU A 594 -11.21 -34.42 -17.95
N TYR A 595 -12.52 -34.23 -18.11
CA TYR A 595 -13.10 -32.91 -18.36
C TYR A 595 -12.95 -31.99 -17.15
N GLY A 596 -13.08 -32.52 -15.93
CA GLY A 596 -12.77 -31.80 -14.69
C GLY A 596 -11.35 -31.23 -14.68
N ARG A 597 -10.37 -31.99 -15.20
CA ARG A 597 -8.99 -31.50 -15.36
C ARG A 597 -8.88 -30.35 -16.36
N ILE A 598 -9.59 -30.43 -17.49
CA ILE A 598 -9.59 -29.31 -18.46
C ILE A 598 -10.13 -28.02 -17.83
N LYS A 599 -11.15 -28.10 -16.97
CA LYS A 599 -11.71 -26.92 -16.28
C LYS A 599 -10.73 -26.21 -15.34
N GLU A 600 -9.60 -26.82 -15.00
CA GLU A 600 -8.57 -26.21 -14.16
C GLU A 600 -7.72 -25.18 -14.93
N HIS A 601 -7.72 -25.20 -16.27
CA HIS A 601 -6.79 -24.38 -17.05
C HIS A 601 -6.92 -22.84 -16.85
N PRO A 602 -8.09 -22.23 -16.59
CA PRO A 602 -8.12 -20.79 -16.32
C PRO A 602 -7.37 -20.44 -15.04
N SER A 603 -7.55 -21.25 -13.99
CA SER A 603 -6.82 -21.10 -12.71
C SER A 603 -5.33 -21.36 -12.87
N ILE A 604 -4.94 -22.41 -13.60
CA ILE A 604 -3.54 -22.71 -13.89
C ILE A 604 -2.92 -21.56 -14.71
N GLY A 605 -3.65 -21.00 -15.67
CA GLY A 605 -3.19 -19.87 -16.48
C GLY A 605 -2.94 -18.64 -15.62
N LYS A 606 -3.82 -18.35 -14.66
CA LYS A 606 -3.63 -17.28 -13.67
C LYS A 606 -2.36 -17.51 -12.85
N ASP A 607 -2.12 -18.73 -12.38
CA ASP A 607 -0.94 -19.07 -11.59
C ASP A 607 0.36 -18.97 -12.40
N ILE A 608 0.37 -19.44 -13.66
CA ILE A 608 1.50 -19.31 -14.58
C ILE A 608 1.84 -17.83 -14.82
N MET A 609 0.81 -16.99 -14.93
CA MET A 609 0.96 -15.56 -15.21
C MET A 609 1.12 -14.70 -13.95
N ALA A 610 1.15 -15.28 -12.74
CA ALA A 610 1.15 -14.54 -11.47
C ALA A 610 2.37 -13.60 -11.28
N THR A 611 3.48 -13.88 -11.95
CA THR A 611 4.71 -13.05 -11.90
C THR A 611 4.76 -11.96 -12.97
N VAL A 612 3.81 -11.99 -13.93
CA VAL A 612 3.67 -10.98 -14.97
C VAL A 612 2.69 -9.91 -14.49
N ALA A 613 3.08 -8.65 -14.62
CA ALA A 613 2.25 -7.51 -14.25
C ALA A 613 1.13 -7.29 -15.28
N LEU A 614 0.14 -8.20 -15.30
CA LEU A 614 -1.09 -8.05 -16.08
C LEU A 614 -2.05 -7.08 -15.38
N SER A 615 -2.81 -6.31 -16.16
CA SER A 615 -3.93 -5.53 -15.64
C SER A 615 -5.04 -6.46 -15.10
N GLU A 616 -5.94 -5.92 -14.27
CA GLU A 616 -7.09 -6.70 -13.80
C GLU A 616 -7.99 -7.13 -14.98
N VAL A 617 -8.19 -6.28 -15.99
CA VAL A 617 -8.95 -6.64 -17.22
C VAL A 617 -8.36 -7.86 -17.92
N ALA A 618 -7.03 -7.92 -18.07
CA ALA A 618 -6.37 -9.06 -18.71
C ALA A 618 -6.44 -10.33 -17.86
N LYS A 619 -6.37 -10.22 -16.52
CA LYS A 619 -6.52 -11.35 -15.59
C LYS A 619 -7.94 -11.89 -15.57
N GLU A 620 -8.93 -11.00 -15.54
CA GLU A 620 -10.36 -11.31 -15.59
C GLU A 620 -10.72 -12.01 -16.90
N ALA A 621 -10.27 -11.47 -18.05
CA ALA A 621 -10.40 -12.11 -19.36
C ALA A 621 -9.82 -13.54 -19.37
N LEU A 622 -8.65 -13.73 -18.76
CA LEU A 622 -8.01 -15.04 -18.67
C LEU A 622 -8.75 -15.99 -17.73
N LEU A 623 -9.20 -15.53 -16.57
CA LEU A 623 -9.77 -16.41 -15.53
C LEU A 623 -11.24 -16.75 -15.79
N GLU A 624 -12.01 -15.81 -16.35
CA GLU A 624 -13.47 -15.86 -16.37
C GLU A 624 -14.06 -16.19 -17.75
N HIS A 625 -13.23 -16.45 -18.77
CA HIS A 625 -13.71 -16.73 -20.15
C HIS A 625 -14.59 -17.99 -20.28
N HIS A 626 -14.69 -18.81 -19.24
CA HIS A 626 -15.60 -19.96 -19.17
C HIS A 626 -16.71 -19.81 -18.13
N GLU A 627 -16.85 -18.64 -17.53
CA GLU A 627 -18.00 -18.30 -16.72
C GLU A 627 -19.24 -18.08 -17.60
N LYS A 628 -20.41 -18.35 -17.03
CA LYS A 628 -21.71 -18.26 -17.72
C LYS A 628 -22.66 -17.48 -16.85
N LEU A 629 -23.53 -16.65 -17.45
CA LEU A 629 -24.39 -15.76 -16.67
C LEU A 629 -25.29 -16.49 -15.65
N ASP A 630 -25.70 -17.74 -15.92
CA ASP A 630 -26.51 -18.57 -15.02
C ASP A 630 -25.71 -19.21 -13.85
N GLY A 631 -24.39 -19.07 -13.85
CA GLY A 631 -23.44 -19.63 -12.88
C GLY A 631 -23.17 -21.12 -13.05
N SER A 632 -23.52 -21.69 -14.21
CA SER A 632 -23.11 -23.05 -14.59
C SER A 632 -21.68 -23.12 -15.16
N GLY A 633 -20.99 -21.96 -15.21
CA GLY A 633 -19.62 -21.80 -15.69
C GLY A 633 -18.56 -22.26 -14.68
N TYR A 634 -17.30 -22.04 -15.03
CA TYR A 634 -16.13 -22.39 -14.22
C TYR A 634 -14.98 -21.39 -14.48
N PRO A 635 -13.99 -21.26 -13.58
CA PRO A 635 -13.73 -22.07 -12.38
C PRO A 635 -14.40 -21.59 -11.08
N LEU A 636 -14.95 -20.39 -11.05
CA LEU A 636 -15.48 -19.73 -9.85
C LEU A 636 -17.01 -19.89 -9.72
N GLY A 637 -17.73 -20.10 -10.82
CA GLY A 637 -19.18 -20.26 -10.81
C GLY A 637 -19.93 -18.94 -10.59
N LEU A 638 -19.40 -17.85 -11.14
CA LEU A 638 -19.91 -16.49 -11.01
C LEU A 638 -21.24 -16.32 -11.75
N LYS A 639 -22.12 -15.43 -11.28
CA LYS A 639 -23.45 -15.20 -11.85
C LYS A 639 -23.69 -13.76 -12.29
N GLY A 640 -24.32 -13.60 -13.45
CA GLY A 640 -24.77 -12.31 -13.94
C GLY A 640 -23.62 -11.28 -14.02
N GLU A 641 -23.79 -10.18 -13.30
CA GLU A 641 -22.82 -9.06 -13.25
C GLU A 641 -21.59 -9.34 -12.37
N GLU A 642 -21.56 -10.46 -11.62
CA GLU A 642 -20.34 -10.88 -10.91
C GLU A 642 -19.22 -11.26 -11.89
N ILE A 643 -19.58 -11.63 -13.12
CA ILE A 643 -18.63 -11.86 -14.20
C ILE A 643 -18.22 -10.51 -14.76
N SER A 644 -16.92 -10.25 -14.81
CA SER A 644 -16.35 -9.05 -15.41
C SER A 644 -16.84 -8.86 -16.85
N LEU A 645 -16.85 -7.61 -17.32
CA LEU A 645 -17.14 -7.35 -18.73
C LEU A 645 -16.11 -8.01 -19.64
N ALA A 646 -14.86 -8.11 -19.20
CA ALA A 646 -13.79 -8.77 -19.93
C ALA A 646 -14.07 -10.26 -20.12
N GLY A 647 -14.40 -10.98 -19.04
CA GLY A 647 -14.79 -12.39 -19.07
C GLY A 647 -16.01 -12.63 -19.97
N ARG A 648 -17.03 -11.77 -19.88
CA ARG A 648 -18.24 -11.86 -20.73
C ARG A 648 -17.94 -11.66 -22.22
N ILE A 649 -17.03 -10.75 -22.58
CA ILE A 649 -16.64 -10.54 -23.98
C ILE A 649 -15.83 -11.73 -24.51
N VAL A 650 -14.82 -12.19 -23.76
CA VAL A 650 -13.97 -13.30 -24.19
C VAL A 650 -14.76 -14.61 -24.26
N ALA A 651 -15.70 -14.88 -23.35
CA ALA A 651 -16.56 -16.07 -23.39
C ALA A 651 -17.39 -16.15 -24.68
N VAL A 652 -17.89 -15.00 -25.16
CA VAL A 652 -18.62 -14.92 -26.43
C VAL A 652 -17.67 -15.12 -27.61
N ALA A 653 -16.51 -14.46 -27.60
CA ALA A 653 -15.54 -14.56 -28.69
C ALA A 653 -14.95 -15.98 -28.83
N ASP A 654 -14.59 -16.62 -27.72
CA ASP A 654 -14.09 -18.00 -27.65
C ASP A 654 -15.15 -18.98 -28.16
N THR A 655 -16.38 -18.88 -27.65
CA THR A 655 -17.48 -19.74 -28.11
C THR A 655 -17.76 -19.57 -29.61
N PHE A 656 -17.71 -18.33 -30.11
CA PHE A 656 -17.92 -18.06 -31.53
C PHE A 656 -16.82 -18.72 -32.38
N ASP A 657 -15.55 -18.52 -32.03
CA ASP A 657 -14.43 -19.11 -32.78
C ASP A 657 -14.42 -20.66 -32.70
N ALA A 658 -14.78 -21.20 -31.54
CA ALA A 658 -14.87 -22.63 -31.30
C ALA A 658 -15.94 -23.32 -32.16
N LEU A 659 -17.02 -22.61 -32.51
CA LEU A 659 -18.10 -23.12 -33.36
C LEU A 659 -17.85 -22.84 -34.85
N SER A 660 -17.17 -21.74 -35.16
CA SER A 660 -16.84 -21.34 -36.54
C SER A 660 -15.65 -22.11 -37.12
N SER A 661 -14.81 -22.69 -36.26
CA SER A 661 -13.60 -23.41 -36.65
C SER A 661 -13.81 -24.92 -36.75
N ARG A 662 -13.12 -25.57 -37.69
CA ARG A 662 -13.07 -27.03 -37.82
C ARG A 662 -12.14 -27.64 -36.76
N ARG A 663 -12.58 -28.72 -36.09
CA ARG A 663 -11.79 -29.46 -35.08
C ARG A 663 -11.72 -30.94 -35.44
N SER A 664 -10.75 -31.70 -34.91
CA SER A 664 -10.55 -33.12 -35.28
C SER A 664 -11.78 -34.01 -35.05
N TYR A 665 -12.64 -33.63 -34.10
CA TYR A 665 -13.87 -34.36 -33.73
C TYR A 665 -15.17 -33.69 -34.21
N LYS A 666 -15.12 -32.53 -34.88
CA LYS A 666 -16.32 -31.73 -35.20
C LYS A 666 -16.12 -30.81 -36.42
N GLU A 667 -17.05 -30.87 -37.37
CA GLU A 667 -17.13 -29.91 -38.47
C GLU A 667 -17.64 -28.54 -37.99
N SER A 668 -17.21 -27.47 -38.65
CA SER A 668 -17.65 -26.09 -38.34
C SER A 668 -19.15 -25.94 -38.56
N TRP A 669 -19.80 -25.12 -37.73
CA TRP A 669 -21.22 -24.82 -37.87
C TRP A 669 -21.46 -23.74 -38.92
N ASP A 670 -22.63 -23.77 -39.56
CA ASP A 670 -23.07 -22.66 -40.40
C ASP A 670 -23.25 -21.40 -39.54
N LEU A 671 -22.80 -20.25 -40.05
CA LEU A 671 -22.88 -18.97 -39.33
C LEU A 671 -24.29 -18.68 -38.79
N LYS A 672 -25.33 -19.08 -39.54
CA LYS A 672 -26.73 -18.94 -39.11
C LYS A 672 -27.02 -19.73 -37.82
N ASP A 673 -26.56 -20.97 -37.75
CA ASP A 673 -26.78 -21.84 -36.59
C ASP A 673 -25.98 -21.36 -35.37
N ILE A 674 -24.80 -20.78 -35.59
CA ILE A 674 -23.99 -20.14 -34.55
C ILE A 674 -24.75 -18.95 -33.94
N LEU A 675 -25.27 -18.06 -34.79
CA LEU A 675 -26.03 -16.89 -34.31
C LEU A 675 -27.33 -17.32 -33.60
N GLU A 676 -28.05 -18.32 -34.11
CA GLU A 676 -29.23 -18.88 -33.43
C GLU A 676 -28.91 -19.52 -32.06
N LEU A 677 -27.68 -19.99 -31.83
CA LEU A 677 -27.23 -20.44 -30.51
C LEU A 677 -27.08 -19.25 -29.55
N PHE A 678 -26.45 -18.17 -30.00
CA PHE A 678 -26.28 -16.95 -29.18
C PHE A 678 -27.63 -16.29 -28.86
N ASP A 679 -28.58 -16.28 -29.80
CA ASP A 679 -29.96 -15.82 -29.55
C ASP A 679 -30.63 -16.62 -28.42
N ARG A 680 -30.52 -17.96 -28.46
CA ARG A 680 -31.11 -18.84 -27.43
C ARG A 680 -30.40 -18.76 -26.08
N GLY A 681 -29.09 -18.50 -26.09
CA GLY A 681 -28.26 -18.37 -24.90
C GLY A 681 -28.20 -16.95 -24.32
N SER A 682 -28.74 -15.95 -25.01
CA SER A 682 -28.73 -14.55 -24.57
C SER A 682 -29.48 -14.38 -23.25
N GLY A 683 -28.84 -13.74 -22.27
CA GLY A 683 -29.39 -13.51 -20.93
C GLY A 683 -29.40 -14.73 -20.00
N THR A 684 -28.88 -15.88 -20.46
CA THR A 684 -28.75 -17.10 -19.63
C THR A 684 -27.32 -17.62 -19.62
N LEU A 685 -26.72 -17.82 -20.80
CA LEU A 685 -25.33 -18.24 -20.95
C LEU A 685 -24.43 -17.04 -21.27
N PHE A 686 -24.91 -16.12 -22.12
CA PHE A 686 -24.14 -15.01 -22.65
C PHE A 686 -24.77 -13.66 -22.32
N ASP A 687 -23.93 -12.62 -22.20
CA ASP A 687 -24.36 -11.26 -21.99
C ASP A 687 -25.18 -10.70 -23.16
N PRO A 688 -26.43 -10.23 -22.94
CA PRO A 688 -27.26 -9.68 -24.00
C PRO A 688 -26.61 -8.55 -24.79
N GLN A 689 -25.85 -7.66 -24.15
CA GLN A 689 -25.20 -6.53 -24.81
C GLN A 689 -24.04 -6.98 -25.71
N VAL A 690 -23.29 -7.99 -25.26
CA VAL A 690 -22.20 -8.58 -26.06
C VAL A 690 -22.78 -9.35 -27.24
N VAL A 691 -23.86 -10.13 -27.03
CA VAL A 691 -24.57 -10.83 -28.11
C VAL A 691 -25.12 -9.85 -29.14
N GLU A 692 -25.80 -8.76 -28.72
CA GLU A 692 -26.28 -7.72 -29.63
C GLU A 692 -25.14 -7.13 -30.48
N THR A 693 -23.99 -6.87 -29.85
CA THR A 693 -22.80 -6.40 -30.56
C THR A 693 -22.26 -7.43 -31.54
N LEU A 694 -22.23 -8.71 -31.15
CA LEU A 694 -21.82 -9.83 -32.02
C LEU A 694 -22.74 -9.95 -33.24
N HIS A 695 -24.06 -9.78 -33.11
CA HIS A 695 -24.95 -9.78 -34.27
C HIS A 695 -24.63 -8.66 -35.27
N ARG A 696 -24.15 -7.51 -34.77
CA ARG A 696 -23.82 -6.36 -35.60
C ARG A 696 -22.50 -6.54 -36.37
N ILE A 697 -21.47 -7.13 -35.76
CA ILE A 697 -20.11 -7.20 -36.35
C ILE A 697 -19.65 -8.61 -36.74
N GLY A 698 -20.21 -9.64 -36.11
CA GLY A 698 -19.82 -11.04 -36.23
C GLY A 698 -19.89 -11.57 -37.67
N PRO A 699 -20.96 -11.31 -38.45
CA PRO A 699 -21.01 -11.75 -39.85
C PRO A 699 -19.87 -11.19 -40.70
N SER A 700 -19.58 -9.89 -40.60
CA SER A 700 -18.47 -9.26 -41.32
C SER A 700 -17.11 -9.76 -40.85
N TRP A 701 -16.95 -10.00 -39.54
CA TRP A 701 -15.72 -10.56 -38.99
C TRP A 701 -15.49 -12.00 -39.45
N TYR A 702 -16.54 -12.83 -39.45
CA TYR A 702 -16.51 -14.21 -39.93
C TYR A 702 -16.09 -14.26 -41.40
N GLU A 703 -16.74 -13.48 -42.26
CA GLU A 703 -16.36 -13.41 -43.68
C GLU A 703 -14.91 -12.96 -43.88
N LYS A 704 -14.43 -11.99 -43.09
CA LYS A 704 -13.07 -11.46 -43.24
C LYS A 704 -11.99 -12.47 -42.81
N ASN A 705 -12.25 -13.23 -41.74
CA ASN A 705 -11.24 -14.08 -41.11
C ASN A 705 -11.35 -15.57 -41.53
N HIS A 706 -12.42 -15.97 -42.21
CA HIS A 706 -12.64 -17.34 -42.69
C HIS A 706 -12.70 -17.44 -44.24
N ARG A 707 -12.36 -16.37 -44.98
CA ARG A 707 -12.31 -16.38 -46.46
C ARG A 707 -11.14 -17.16 -47.06
N ASP A 708 -10.14 -17.55 -46.25
CA ASP A 708 -8.91 -18.23 -46.68
C ASP A 708 -8.69 -19.61 -46.00
N ILE A 709 -9.75 -20.27 -45.48
CA ILE A 709 -9.68 -21.64 -44.94
C ILE A 709 -10.16 -22.66 -45.97
#